data_AF-A0A2N3U9C6-F1
#
_entry.id   AF-A0A2N3U9C6-F1
#
_cell.length_a   1.000
_cell.length_b   1.000
_cell.length_c   1.000
_cell.angle_alpha   90.00
_cell.angle_beta   90.00
_cell.angle_gamma   90.00
#
_symmetry.space_group_name_H-M   'P 1'
#
loop_
_entity.id
_entity.type
_entity.pdbx_description
1 polymer ?
#
loop_
_entity_poly.entity_id
_entity_poly.type
_entity_poly.pdbx_seq_one_letter_code
_entity_poly.pdbx_strand_id
1 'polypeptide(L)'
;MFKHLHKASAFVLACCAFLAGGEALAQTNPQPQSLPYSQDFSSLEHASTAYPDGWQGWLLSTSPGANFRTTPATADRAMLGSSTSTTTNGSVHNYNGKIGFLNSGSVDLSLAFAISTLQKQAVKVSFEMMTLRNPYDGGSNTRINEVVLQYRVGTSGDFINLDGTAYQNNTEKWTTSGNTAPQKVETFTITLPEAAENQELVQLRWASRQISGGGSRPSFAIDNIEVSSLSDSKNPIVLAPASLAFGDVVLNQPNVSSYTLASANITGNVQLSATGGFMVSKQATSGFAASISFSAEEMAANPTVFVRVTPTTLGALTGTIAHSGTGIATAVTELSANAVSPYVQNFNNCGTALPGGWKAYSVTGDQLWGCTTFGRETETSGRNNGVQINGFAGSARDNEDWLISPALDLSAFNIAALSFWTRTAFQGPGLKLMVSTNYDGTSAPATATWTELNGDFPAAASDVWKQSIVNLTAYKGSAVHVAFVYTSGVDLNAARWTLDDFAVENVDQLLVANEFSVDFGLVEVPNASAPYAFNFSALGYPAGMTLSVGTDFELSKNGQTYASSLFYTAAEAGATNQVYVRYKPGSTKLRSTGQLTYSSGDFTVVKGVLTGTSLPKSSTLDIVSWNLEWFGADKDDRGAELGPDNEELQFANAKKALQTLDADIVAFQEIANDAAMASLMAELPAYDFVRSDVHSYSWDPSRNLVPQKLYVAYKKDVVKVKSQKVLLHKLYQDVLAGTATLPDYPAAQTSFWASGRLPLLVELEATVNGVTQQIYVVNLHTRANSGTNVTPYNQRKYDVQVLKDSLAAQYPNVNLVMLGDMNEDVDISVVNNLPSSLNSFVLDNNYKALTYDLSVAGGYTYASGSFQSFLDHIIVSKSLVDEYIEESIAIENQLLSLIPNYRNTTSDHVPVSARFSFGATPAVAFSAPTLTATEGDAPVTVTMDISAAQPKAHTVYLTVKDGATATAVDYTTAPVAASNVIAVEVPAYASTASFEVSIADDKLTEPTEQVSFYINNVTTDLGMAAAARSFTLAIRDNDFPVGIANGQDLAFRLYPNPTQGAVVNISLPAEVSVMEEMTLELRSANGTKMYELSGNLSSVQQQLNEKVAGLRNGMYYVQVLVQGKVYQAKLVRN
;
A
#
# COMPACT_ATOMS: atom_id res chain seq x y z
N MET A 1 64.00 49.49 -35.30
CA MET A 1 65.27 49.46 -34.54
C MET A 1 65.82 48.05 -34.65
N PHE A 2 66.97 47.94 -35.30
CA PHE A 2 67.93 46.84 -35.44
C PHE A 2 67.74 45.46 -34.75
N LYS A 3 67.86 44.43 -35.61
CA LYS A 3 68.83 43.29 -35.61
C LYS A 3 68.73 42.11 -34.63
N HIS A 4 69.16 40.97 -35.23
CA HIS A 4 69.87 39.78 -34.73
C HIS A 4 68.99 38.51 -34.66
N LEU A 5 69.44 37.31 -35.08
CA LEU A 5 70.78 36.80 -35.40
C LEU A 5 70.69 35.50 -36.24
N HIS A 6 71.69 35.29 -37.10
CA HIS A 6 72.07 34.00 -37.69
C HIS A 6 72.77 33.09 -36.68
N LYS A 7 72.59 31.77 -36.83
CA LYS A 7 73.59 30.70 -36.63
C LYS A 7 73.12 29.42 -37.36
N ALA A 8 73.89 28.99 -38.38
CA ALA A 8 74.34 27.61 -38.64
C ALA A 8 74.63 27.39 -40.12
N SER A 9 75.90 27.57 -40.48
CA SER A 9 76.51 27.10 -41.73
C SER A 9 77.05 25.67 -41.55
N ALA A 10 77.16 24.97 -42.68
CA ALA A 10 78.19 23.95 -43.00
C ALA A 10 77.98 22.50 -42.53
N PHE A 11 77.29 21.73 -43.37
CA PHE A 11 77.68 20.36 -43.72
C PHE A 11 77.40 20.17 -45.23
N VAL A 12 78.36 20.56 -46.10
CA VAL A 12 79.24 19.61 -46.81
C VAL A 12 78.40 18.70 -47.73
N LEU A 13 78.25 19.02 -49.01
CA LEU A 13 79.28 18.80 -50.03
C LEU A 13 79.92 17.40 -49.97
N ALA A 14 79.13 16.34 -49.78
CA ALA A 14 79.56 14.95 -50.02
C ALA A 14 78.35 14.01 -50.15
N CYS A 15 77.60 14.09 -51.25
CA CYS A 15 77.00 12.91 -51.91
C CYS A 15 76.42 13.22 -53.31
N CYS A 16 77.11 14.04 -54.11
CA CYS A 16 76.94 14.08 -55.58
C CYS A 16 77.46 12.79 -56.26
N ALA A 17 77.18 11.60 -55.74
CA ALA A 17 77.70 10.39 -56.38
C ALA A 17 76.84 9.13 -56.21
N PHE A 18 75.59 9.23 -55.75
CA PHE A 18 74.68 8.10 -55.83
C PHE A 18 73.30 8.57 -56.32
N LEU A 19 72.97 8.15 -57.56
CA LEU A 19 71.63 8.11 -58.19
C LEU A 19 71.17 9.46 -58.77
N ALA A 20 71.64 9.95 -59.91
CA ALA A 20 71.39 9.39 -61.25
C ALA A 20 70.11 8.54 -61.32
N GLY A 21 68.95 9.17 -61.11
CA GLY A 21 67.65 8.73 -61.59
C GLY A 21 66.95 9.95 -62.17
N GLY A 22 66.57 9.90 -63.45
CA GLY A 22 66.04 11.06 -64.16
C GLY A 22 64.79 11.63 -63.51
N GLU A 23 64.83 12.91 -63.11
CA GLU A 23 63.62 13.66 -62.83
C GLU A 23 62.88 13.88 -64.15
N ALA A 24 61.79 13.14 -64.33
CA ALA A 24 60.79 13.49 -65.32
C ALA A 24 60.31 14.91 -65.01
N LEU A 25 60.52 15.85 -65.94
CA LEU A 25 60.01 17.21 -65.84
C LEU A 25 58.48 17.16 -65.64
N ALA A 26 58.01 17.45 -64.44
CA ALA A 26 56.58 17.53 -64.15
C ALA A 26 55.96 18.75 -64.84
N GLN A 27 54.69 18.63 -65.25
CA GLN A 27 53.88 19.75 -65.76
C GLN A 27 53.78 20.89 -64.73
N THR A 28 53.74 22.15 -65.18
CA THR A 28 53.39 23.29 -64.32
C THR A 28 51.88 23.50 -64.28
N ASN A 29 51.36 23.90 -63.12
CA ASN A 29 49.95 24.27 -62.95
C ASN A 29 49.80 25.78 -63.13
N PRO A 30 48.93 26.27 -64.03
CA PRO A 30 48.72 27.71 -64.19
C PRO A 30 48.12 28.34 -62.93
N GLN A 31 48.39 29.63 -62.72
CA GLN A 31 47.89 30.39 -61.56
C GLN A 31 46.37 30.58 -61.63
N PRO A 32 45.59 30.19 -60.61
CA PRO A 32 44.13 30.32 -60.63
C PRO A 32 43.66 31.78 -60.69
N GLN A 33 42.72 32.04 -61.59
CA GLN A 33 42.08 33.35 -61.76
C GLN A 33 40.80 33.46 -60.92
N SER A 34 40.55 34.62 -60.32
CA SER A 34 39.33 34.90 -59.55
C SER A 34 38.11 35.09 -60.45
N LEU A 35 36.91 34.77 -59.95
CA LEU A 35 35.66 34.98 -60.68
C LEU A 35 35.00 36.35 -60.38
N PRO A 36 34.38 37.01 -61.37
CA PRO A 36 34.24 36.57 -62.77
C PRO A 36 35.53 36.75 -63.59
N TYR A 37 35.72 35.89 -64.59
CA TYR A 37 36.86 35.93 -65.52
C TYR A 37 36.36 35.90 -66.97
N SER A 38 36.98 36.68 -67.86
CA SER A 38 36.74 36.61 -69.30
C SER A 38 38.01 36.77 -70.12
N GLN A 39 38.09 36.09 -71.27
CA GLN A 39 39.20 36.19 -72.22
C GLN A 39 38.73 35.88 -73.64
N ASP A 40 38.94 36.83 -74.56
CA ASP A 40 38.57 36.76 -75.99
C ASP A 40 39.79 36.68 -76.92
N PHE A 41 41.00 36.62 -76.33
CA PHE A 41 42.30 36.58 -77.00
C PHE A 41 42.54 37.65 -78.08
N SER A 42 41.67 38.66 -78.22
CA SER A 42 41.73 39.67 -79.28
C SER A 42 42.96 40.57 -79.17
N SER A 43 43.48 40.70 -77.95
CA SER A 43 44.73 41.40 -77.63
C SER A 43 46.00 40.55 -77.78
N LEU A 44 45.87 39.26 -78.08
CA LEU A 44 47.00 38.35 -78.27
C LEU A 44 47.54 38.46 -79.71
N GLU A 45 48.63 39.22 -79.87
CA GLU A 45 49.36 39.36 -81.14
C GLU A 45 49.63 38.00 -81.80
N HIS A 46 49.39 37.86 -83.11
CA HIS A 46 49.49 36.58 -83.81
C HIS A 46 50.86 35.90 -83.65
N ALA A 47 51.94 36.68 -83.60
CA ALA A 47 53.30 36.17 -83.42
C ALA A 47 53.65 35.80 -81.97
N SER A 48 52.77 36.07 -80.99
CA SER A 48 53.03 35.79 -79.58
C SER A 48 53.17 34.30 -79.30
N THR A 49 54.16 33.97 -78.47
CA THR A 49 54.43 32.63 -77.92
C THR A 49 54.15 32.53 -76.42
N ALA A 50 53.66 33.61 -75.79
CA ALA A 50 53.36 33.66 -74.36
C ALA A 50 51.87 33.38 -74.09
N TYR A 51 51.58 32.56 -73.08
CA TYR A 51 50.21 32.32 -72.63
C TYR A 51 49.69 33.52 -71.83
N PRO A 52 48.39 33.87 -71.96
CA PRO A 52 47.73 34.77 -71.02
C PRO A 52 47.73 34.20 -69.59
N ASP A 53 47.56 35.07 -68.60
CA ASP A 53 47.48 34.67 -67.20
C ASP A 53 46.39 33.62 -66.98
N GLY A 54 46.76 32.58 -66.24
CA GLY A 54 45.90 31.42 -65.97
C GLY A 54 45.93 30.34 -67.05
N TRP A 55 46.60 30.53 -68.20
CA TRP A 55 46.67 29.53 -69.28
C TRP A 55 48.03 28.82 -69.38
N GLN A 56 48.00 27.56 -69.82
CA GLN A 56 49.19 26.75 -70.10
C GLN A 56 48.90 25.71 -71.20
N GLY A 57 49.92 25.36 -71.99
CA GLY A 57 49.88 24.23 -72.92
C GLY A 57 50.47 22.97 -72.30
N TRP A 58 49.83 21.81 -72.54
CA TRP A 58 50.23 20.55 -71.94
C TRP A 58 50.38 19.40 -72.95
N LEU A 59 51.33 18.52 -72.66
CA LEU A 59 51.52 17.21 -73.31
C LEU A 59 50.83 16.12 -72.49
N LEU A 60 49.71 15.62 -72.96
CA LEU A 60 49.00 14.50 -72.33
C LEU A 60 49.73 13.18 -72.57
N SER A 61 50.26 12.96 -73.78
CA SER A 61 51.00 11.74 -74.13
C SER A 61 51.75 11.84 -75.47
N THR A 62 52.45 10.78 -75.84
CA THR A 62 53.19 10.64 -77.10
C THR A 62 52.32 10.23 -78.29
N SER A 63 51.02 9.95 -78.13
CA SER A 63 50.08 9.78 -79.25
C SER A 63 48.62 9.88 -78.77
N PRO A 64 47.72 10.51 -79.57
CA PRO A 64 46.29 10.58 -79.27
C PRO A 64 45.60 9.23 -79.50
N GLY A 65 44.65 8.89 -78.63
CA GLY A 65 43.91 7.61 -78.66
C GLY A 65 42.44 7.74 -79.12
N ALA A 66 41.71 6.61 -79.05
CA ALA A 66 40.27 6.56 -79.31
C ALA A 66 39.41 7.01 -78.12
N ASN A 67 40.00 7.13 -76.93
CA ASN A 67 39.37 7.65 -75.71
C ASN A 67 40.00 8.99 -75.33
N PHE A 68 39.23 9.87 -74.68
CA PHE A 68 39.80 11.05 -74.04
C PHE A 68 40.75 10.62 -72.92
N ARG A 69 41.92 11.25 -72.86
CA ARG A 69 42.83 11.04 -71.73
C ARG A 69 42.35 11.82 -70.53
N THR A 70 42.19 11.15 -69.40
CA THR A 70 41.84 11.75 -68.10
C THR A 70 43.05 11.88 -67.19
N THR A 71 44.12 11.12 -67.43
CA THR A 71 45.34 11.20 -66.64
C THR A 71 45.97 12.60 -66.65
N PRO A 72 46.74 12.98 -65.62
CA PRO A 72 47.51 14.22 -65.61
C PRO A 72 48.42 14.34 -66.85
N ALA A 73 48.74 15.56 -67.27
CA ALA A 73 49.73 15.76 -68.31
C ALA A 73 51.14 15.39 -67.82
N THR A 74 52.00 15.13 -68.80
CA THR A 74 53.36 14.60 -68.58
C THR A 74 54.42 15.67 -68.73
N ALA A 75 54.13 16.78 -69.40
CA ALA A 75 55.05 17.90 -69.60
C ALA A 75 54.30 19.16 -70.07
N ASP A 76 54.94 20.32 -69.91
CA ASP A 76 54.47 21.57 -70.50
C ASP A 76 54.81 21.68 -71.99
N ARG A 77 54.05 22.52 -72.69
CA ARG A 77 54.24 22.82 -74.10
C ARG A 77 54.16 24.31 -74.32
N ALA A 78 55.21 24.86 -74.92
CA ALA A 78 55.23 26.25 -75.36
C ALA A 78 54.27 26.46 -76.53
N MET A 79 53.66 27.64 -76.58
CA MET A 79 52.81 28.06 -77.68
C MET A 79 53.65 28.52 -78.88
N LEU A 80 53.27 28.11 -80.08
CA LEU A 80 53.88 28.60 -81.33
C LEU A 80 53.04 29.72 -81.93
N GLY A 81 53.69 30.84 -82.24
CA GLY A 81 53.09 31.98 -82.93
C GLY A 81 52.86 31.73 -84.42
N SER A 82 52.13 32.65 -85.05
CA SER A 82 51.96 32.79 -86.50
C SER A 82 51.37 31.57 -87.22
N SER A 83 50.57 30.75 -86.53
CA SER A 83 49.98 29.56 -87.11
C SER A 83 48.75 29.84 -87.96
N THR A 84 48.54 29.01 -89.00
CA THR A 84 47.45 29.13 -89.98
C THR A 84 46.79 27.77 -90.22
N SER A 85 45.72 27.72 -91.00
CA SER A 85 45.02 26.47 -91.40
C SER A 85 45.89 25.48 -92.19
N THR A 86 47.10 25.90 -92.63
CA THR A 86 48.07 25.01 -93.29
C THR A 86 49.15 24.47 -92.35
N THR A 87 49.24 24.95 -91.11
CA THR A 87 50.24 24.51 -90.13
C THR A 87 50.10 23.00 -89.86
N THR A 88 51.17 22.24 -90.10
CA THR A 88 51.19 20.77 -89.91
C THR A 88 51.94 20.31 -88.67
N ASN A 89 52.65 21.21 -87.97
CA ASN A 89 53.45 20.87 -86.81
C ASN A 89 52.55 20.56 -85.60
N GLY A 90 52.78 19.42 -84.95
CA GLY A 90 52.03 19.03 -83.76
C GLY A 90 52.47 19.85 -82.54
N SER A 91 51.71 20.88 -82.17
CA SER A 91 52.00 21.77 -81.05
C SER A 91 50.75 22.50 -80.56
N VAL A 92 50.90 23.27 -79.48
CA VAL A 92 49.96 24.32 -79.09
C VAL A 92 50.31 25.58 -79.89
N HIS A 93 49.30 26.29 -80.36
CA HIS A 93 49.40 27.28 -81.42
C HIS A 93 48.56 28.52 -81.11
N ASN A 94 49.08 29.67 -81.50
CA ASN A 94 48.35 30.93 -81.63
C ASN A 94 47.89 31.09 -83.08
N TYR A 95 46.57 31.09 -83.29
CA TYR A 95 45.92 31.16 -84.61
C TYR A 95 45.33 32.54 -84.91
N ASN A 96 45.95 33.60 -84.40
CA ASN A 96 45.54 35.01 -84.54
C ASN A 96 44.21 35.28 -83.84
N GLY A 97 44.29 35.83 -82.63
CA GLY A 97 43.12 36.13 -81.81
C GLY A 97 42.44 34.92 -81.19
N LYS A 98 43.12 33.76 -81.11
CA LYS A 98 42.63 32.52 -80.49
C LYS A 98 43.76 31.53 -80.32
N ILE A 99 43.68 30.71 -79.29
CA ILE A 99 44.70 29.70 -78.98
C ILE A 99 44.14 28.30 -79.17
N GLY A 100 44.98 27.39 -79.63
CA GLY A 100 44.53 26.05 -79.99
C GLY A 100 45.65 25.02 -79.98
N PHE A 101 45.34 23.80 -80.37
CA PHE A 101 46.32 22.72 -80.45
C PHE A 101 46.09 21.84 -81.67
N LEU A 102 47.19 21.29 -82.18
CA LEU A 102 47.20 20.31 -83.26
C LEU A 102 47.91 19.05 -82.80
N ASN A 103 47.16 17.96 -82.67
CA ASN A 103 47.75 16.66 -82.36
C ASN A 103 48.42 16.03 -83.59
N SER A 104 49.39 15.15 -83.34
CA SER A 104 50.11 14.43 -84.40
C SER A 104 50.24 12.93 -84.07
N GLY A 105 50.98 12.17 -84.88
CA GLY A 105 51.27 10.76 -84.58
C GLY A 105 52.20 10.57 -83.38
N SER A 106 52.81 11.66 -82.90
CA SER A 106 53.85 11.64 -81.85
C SER A 106 53.57 12.58 -80.67
N VAL A 107 52.45 13.32 -80.68
CA VAL A 107 52.02 14.16 -79.54
C VAL A 107 50.50 14.21 -79.40
N ASP A 108 50.04 14.13 -78.15
CA ASP A 108 48.67 14.36 -77.69
C ASP A 108 48.67 15.55 -76.72
N LEU A 109 47.99 16.63 -77.10
CA LEU A 109 48.12 17.96 -76.53
C LEU A 109 46.77 18.44 -75.99
N SER A 110 46.85 19.37 -75.04
CA SER A 110 45.72 20.05 -74.41
C SER A 110 46.09 21.49 -74.10
N LEU A 111 45.08 22.35 -74.08
CA LEU A 111 45.15 23.64 -73.39
C LEU A 111 44.59 23.48 -71.98
N ALA A 112 45.17 24.17 -71.01
CA ALA A 112 44.77 24.18 -69.61
C ALA A 112 44.55 25.60 -69.12
N PHE A 113 43.54 25.77 -68.25
CA PHE A 113 43.15 27.03 -67.64
C PHE A 113 42.82 26.81 -66.15
N ALA A 114 43.21 27.72 -65.25
CA ALA A 114 42.94 27.59 -63.81
C ALA A 114 42.11 28.74 -63.25
N ILE A 115 41.17 28.42 -62.36
CA ILE A 115 40.28 29.36 -61.66
C ILE A 115 40.23 29.08 -60.15
N SER A 116 39.88 30.09 -59.35
CA SER A 116 39.50 29.96 -57.94
C SER A 116 38.00 30.17 -57.78
N THR A 117 37.32 29.25 -57.09
CA THR A 117 35.87 29.27 -56.87
C THR A 117 35.50 29.52 -55.40
N LEU A 118 36.44 30.01 -54.58
CA LEU A 118 36.21 30.36 -53.18
C LEU A 118 34.99 31.26 -53.01
N GLN A 119 34.12 30.86 -52.07
CA GLN A 119 32.84 31.49 -51.73
C GLN A 119 31.83 31.57 -52.88
N LYS A 120 32.05 30.87 -54.00
CA LYS A 120 31.16 30.83 -55.16
C LYS A 120 30.45 29.48 -55.28
N GLN A 121 29.17 29.54 -55.63
CA GLN A 121 28.33 28.38 -55.98
C GLN A 121 27.79 28.51 -57.42
N ALA A 122 27.39 27.38 -58.01
CA ALA A 122 26.90 27.28 -59.38
C ALA A 122 27.79 28.01 -60.40
N VAL A 123 29.06 27.61 -60.45
CA VAL A 123 30.08 28.21 -61.33
C VAL A 123 29.83 27.80 -62.78
N LYS A 124 29.62 28.77 -63.66
CA LYS A 124 29.28 28.60 -65.07
C LYS A 124 30.49 28.93 -65.95
N VAL A 125 30.80 28.07 -66.91
CA VAL A 125 31.86 28.23 -67.92
C VAL A 125 31.20 28.30 -69.30
N SER A 126 31.47 29.38 -70.04
CA SER A 126 31.07 29.59 -71.43
C SER A 126 32.32 29.74 -72.29
N PHE A 127 32.37 29.12 -73.48
CA PHE A 127 33.49 29.27 -74.43
C PHE A 127 33.07 28.90 -75.85
N GLU A 128 33.81 29.37 -76.85
CA GLU A 128 33.66 28.93 -78.24
C GLU A 128 34.74 27.91 -78.61
N MET A 129 34.33 26.83 -79.28
CA MET A 129 35.20 25.79 -79.82
C MET A 129 35.13 25.80 -81.34
N MET A 130 36.28 25.64 -82.01
CA MET A 130 36.35 25.75 -83.47
C MET A 130 37.48 24.92 -84.09
N THR A 131 37.34 24.62 -85.38
CA THR A 131 38.36 23.92 -86.18
C THR A 131 39.19 24.94 -86.96
N LEU A 132 40.51 24.90 -86.85
CA LEU A 132 41.40 25.86 -87.54
C LEU A 132 42.08 25.27 -88.76
N ARG A 133 42.37 23.98 -88.72
CA ARG A 133 42.89 23.20 -89.83
C ARG A 133 42.00 21.99 -90.00
N ASN A 134 41.50 21.75 -91.21
CA ASN A 134 40.76 20.54 -91.52
C ASN A 134 41.24 19.94 -92.85
N PRO A 135 42.14 18.96 -92.85
CA PRO A 135 42.70 18.40 -94.08
C PRO A 135 41.75 17.47 -94.84
N TYR A 136 40.52 17.27 -94.36
CA TYR A 136 39.57 16.30 -94.90
C TYR A 136 39.35 16.50 -96.40
N ASP A 137 39.56 15.45 -97.20
CA ASP A 137 39.41 15.47 -98.67
C ASP A 137 38.54 14.33 -99.21
N GLY A 138 37.98 13.49 -98.33
CA GLY A 138 37.19 12.31 -98.70
C GLY A 138 38.01 11.15 -99.29
N GLY A 139 39.34 11.29 -99.38
CA GLY A 139 40.26 10.29 -99.93
C GLY A 139 41.33 9.90 -98.92
N SER A 140 42.53 10.48 -99.04
CA SER A 140 43.68 10.13 -98.17
C SER A 140 43.59 10.77 -96.78
N ASN A 141 42.76 11.81 -96.62
CA ASN A 141 42.51 12.47 -95.35
C ASN A 141 41.01 12.40 -95.04
N THR A 142 40.64 11.51 -94.13
CA THR A 142 39.23 11.24 -93.76
C THR A 142 38.98 11.36 -92.26
N ARG A 143 39.94 11.93 -91.51
CA ARG A 143 39.94 11.86 -90.05
C ARG A 143 38.91 12.80 -89.41
N ILE A 144 38.15 12.24 -88.48
CA ILE A 144 37.26 12.94 -87.56
C ILE A 144 37.83 12.79 -86.14
N ASN A 145 38.08 13.93 -85.49
CA ASN A 145 38.48 14.03 -84.10
C ASN A 145 37.40 14.78 -83.31
N GLU A 146 37.38 14.52 -82.01
CA GLU A 146 36.49 15.18 -81.07
C GLU A 146 37.28 15.81 -79.93
N VAL A 147 36.80 16.91 -79.37
CA VAL A 147 37.35 17.61 -78.20
C VAL A 147 36.28 17.71 -77.11
N VAL A 148 36.67 17.58 -75.84
CA VAL A 148 35.78 17.78 -74.68
C VAL A 148 36.46 18.68 -73.64
N LEU A 149 35.67 19.46 -72.91
CA LEU A 149 36.13 20.16 -71.71
C LEU A 149 36.20 19.15 -70.55
N GLN A 150 37.28 19.22 -69.78
CA GLN A 150 37.46 18.44 -68.56
C GLN A 150 37.76 19.36 -67.39
N TYR A 151 37.43 18.92 -66.17
CA TYR A 151 37.79 19.63 -64.93
C TYR A 151 38.51 18.74 -63.91
N ARG A 152 39.22 19.39 -62.98
CA ARG A 152 39.85 18.78 -61.81
C ARG A 152 39.93 19.78 -60.65
N VAL A 153 39.72 19.33 -59.43
CA VAL A 153 39.92 20.14 -58.21
C VAL A 153 41.33 19.93 -57.68
N GLY A 154 42.04 21.02 -57.38
CA GLY A 154 43.43 20.98 -56.95
C GLY A 154 44.41 20.60 -58.08
N THR A 155 45.60 20.11 -57.69
CA THR A 155 46.74 19.88 -58.61
C THR A 155 47.02 18.40 -58.91
N SER A 156 46.27 17.47 -58.33
CA SER A 156 46.53 16.03 -58.40
C SER A 156 45.25 15.23 -58.68
N GLY A 157 45.40 13.98 -59.14
CA GLY A 157 44.29 13.13 -59.57
C GLY A 157 43.93 13.25 -61.05
N ASP A 158 43.01 12.40 -61.49
CA ASP A 158 42.52 12.37 -62.87
C ASP A 158 41.53 13.50 -63.15
N PHE A 159 41.47 13.94 -64.39
CA PHE A 159 40.48 14.88 -64.91
C PHE A 159 39.17 14.17 -65.25
N ILE A 160 38.05 14.88 -65.09
CA ILE A 160 36.70 14.37 -65.34
C ILE A 160 36.15 15.07 -66.58
N ASN A 161 35.61 14.30 -67.54
CA ASN A 161 34.94 14.85 -68.72
C ASN A 161 33.65 15.58 -68.31
N LEU A 162 33.41 16.77 -68.86
CA LEU A 162 32.14 17.48 -68.73
C LEU A 162 31.22 17.11 -69.89
N ASP A 163 30.22 16.28 -69.60
CA ASP A 163 29.21 15.87 -70.56
C ASP A 163 28.49 17.09 -71.17
N GLY A 164 28.18 17.01 -72.47
CA GLY A 164 27.57 18.12 -73.21
C GLY A 164 28.55 19.14 -73.79
N THR A 165 29.86 18.96 -73.63
CA THR A 165 30.90 19.87 -74.17
C THR A 165 31.69 19.28 -75.36
N ALA A 166 31.18 18.22 -75.99
CA ALA A 166 31.86 17.52 -77.08
C ALA A 166 31.74 18.27 -78.41
N TYR A 167 32.87 18.53 -79.06
CA TYR A 167 32.98 19.21 -80.35
C TYR A 167 33.73 18.35 -81.38
N GLN A 168 33.19 18.19 -82.59
CA GLN A 168 33.84 17.45 -83.70
C GLN A 168 34.14 18.34 -84.90
N ASN A 169 35.23 18.07 -85.63
CA ASN A 169 35.46 18.67 -86.95
C ASN A 169 34.48 18.11 -87.99
N ASN A 170 34.20 18.87 -89.05
CA ASN A 170 33.34 18.43 -90.16
C ASN A 170 34.15 17.78 -91.30
N THR A 171 33.48 17.46 -92.41
CA THR A 171 34.09 16.83 -93.59
C THR A 171 34.49 17.84 -94.68
N GLU A 172 34.51 19.13 -94.37
CA GLU A 172 34.83 20.18 -95.34
C GLU A 172 36.30 20.57 -95.25
N LYS A 173 37.02 20.50 -96.38
CA LYS A 173 38.44 20.85 -96.43
C LYS A 173 38.68 22.31 -96.05
N TRP A 174 39.58 22.53 -95.09
CA TRP A 174 39.97 23.84 -94.57
C TRP A 174 41.48 23.93 -94.37
N THR A 175 42.21 24.07 -95.48
CA THR A 175 43.70 24.16 -95.53
C THR A 175 44.16 25.18 -96.56
N THR A 176 43.70 26.43 -96.44
CA THR A 176 44.03 27.52 -97.36
C THR A 176 45.26 28.28 -96.85
N SER A 177 46.28 28.45 -97.70
CA SER A 177 47.52 29.16 -97.31
C SER A 177 47.22 30.53 -96.73
N GLY A 178 47.81 30.85 -95.58
CA GLY A 178 47.62 32.13 -94.87
C GLY A 178 46.30 32.28 -94.13
N ASN A 179 45.33 31.36 -94.26
CA ASN A 179 44.03 31.49 -93.61
C ASN A 179 44.10 31.21 -92.10
N THR A 180 43.60 32.13 -91.30
CA THR A 180 43.46 32.03 -89.84
C THR A 180 41.99 32.11 -89.37
N ALA A 181 41.05 32.15 -90.32
CA ALA A 181 39.63 32.14 -90.02
C ALA A 181 39.19 30.74 -89.54
N PRO A 182 38.38 30.66 -88.46
CA PRO A 182 37.89 29.39 -87.96
C PRO A 182 36.83 28.78 -88.88
N GLN A 183 36.71 27.46 -88.81
CA GLN A 183 35.65 26.67 -89.41
C GLN A 183 34.80 26.04 -88.29
N LYS A 184 33.48 25.99 -88.50
CA LYS A 184 32.50 25.38 -87.57
C LYS A 184 32.70 25.89 -86.14
N VAL A 185 32.38 27.16 -85.89
CA VAL A 185 32.41 27.74 -84.54
C VAL A 185 31.14 27.32 -83.79
N GLU A 186 31.28 26.78 -82.59
CA GLU A 186 30.18 26.40 -81.71
C GLU A 186 30.42 26.93 -80.29
N THR A 187 29.38 27.49 -79.68
CA THR A 187 29.42 28.00 -78.30
C THR A 187 28.94 26.93 -77.33
N PHE A 188 29.71 26.71 -76.26
CA PHE A 188 29.39 25.79 -75.17
C PHE A 188 29.20 26.56 -73.89
N THR A 189 28.16 26.19 -73.13
CA THR A 189 27.87 26.74 -71.80
C THR A 189 27.59 25.58 -70.86
N ILE A 190 28.34 25.48 -69.76
CA ILE A 190 28.17 24.41 -68.76
C ILE A 190 28.31 24.95 -67.34
N THR A 191 27.56 24.40 -66.39
CA THR A 191 27.78 24.62 -64.96
C THR A 191 28.71 23.53 -64.43
N LEU A 192 29.80 23.90 -63.76
CA LEU A 192 30.71 22.95 -63.14
C LEU A 192 29.99 22.19 -62.01
N PRO A 193 30.34 20.92 -61.74
CA PRO A 193 29.73 20.15 -60.67
C PRO A 193 29.95 20.77 -59.28
N GLU A 194 29.09 20.43 -58.32
CA GLU A 194 29.15 20.92 -56.92
C GLU A 194 30.53 20.74 -56.27
N ALA A 195 31.26 19.68 -56.62
CA ALA A 195 32.63 19.44 -56.14
C ALA A 195 33.62 20.55 -56.52
N ALA A 196 33.33 21.34 -57.56
CA ALA A 196 34.14 22.48 -57.98
C ALA A 196 33.74 23.80 -57.28
N GLU A 197 32.76 23.79 -56.38
CA GLU A 197 32.32 24.98 -55.64
C GLU A 197 33.17 25.23 -54.39
N ASN A 198 33.36 26.50 -54.05
CA ASN A 198 34.14 26.94 -52.89
C ASN A 198 35.56 26.32 -52.80
N GLN A 199 36.26 26.19 -53.94
CA GLN A 199 37.60 25.61 -54.02
C GLN A 199 38.67 26.68 -54.28
N GLU A 200 39.83 26.54 -53.64
CA GLU A 200 40.97 27.41 -53.87
C GLU A 200 41.49 27.34 -55.32
N LEU A 201 41.43 26.15 -55.93
CA LEU A 201 41.89 25.87 -57.29
C LEU A 201 41.01 24.82 -57.99
N VAL A 202 40.49 25.19 -59.15
CA VAL A 202 39.87 24.30 -60.14
C VAL A 202 40.59 24.47 -61.47
N GLN A 203 40.99 23.36 -62.08
CA GLN A 203 41.66 23.33 -63.38
C GLN A 203 40.71 22.82 -64.45
N LEU A 204 40.65 23.55 -65.56
CA LEU A 204 39.91 23.23 -66.77
C LEU A 204 40.89 22.88 -67.89
N ARG A 205 40.56 21.91 -68.75
CA ARG A 205 41.38 21.60 -69.92
C ARG A 205 40.57 21.03 -71.08
N TRP A 206 41.07 21.18 -72.30
CA TRP A 206 40.44 20.65 -73.52
C TRP A 206 41.23 19.50 -74.11
N ALA A 207 40.71 18.28 -73.97
CA ALA A 207 41.35 17.06 -74.44
C ALA A 207 40.68 16.56 -75.71
N SER A 208 41.45 15.98 -76.64
CA SER A 208 40.89 15.40 -77.87
C SER A 208 40.98 13.88 -77.94
N ARG A 209 40.14 13.26 -78.78
CA ARG A 209 40.22 11.86 -79.18
C ARG A 209 40.03 11.70 -80.69
N GLN A 210 40.50 10.57 -81.22
CA GLN A 210 40.28 10.19 -82.62
C GLN A 210 39.01 9.33 -82.71
N ILE A 211 38.03 9.76 -83.50
CA ILE A 211 36.74 9.05 -83.66
C ILE A 211 36.82 8.06 -84.83
N SER A 212 37.23 8.53 -86.00
CA SER A 212 37.24 7.72 -87.22
C SER A 212 38.19 8.29 -88.29
N GLY A 213 38.47 7.49 -89.32
CA GLY A 213 39.25 7.91 -90.50
C GLY A 213 40.77 7.95 -90.33
N GLY A 214 41.47 8.25 -91.43
CA GLY A 214 42.94 8.24 -91.54
C GLY A 214 43.52 9.54 -92.11
N GLY A 215 44.85 9.62 -92.21
CA GLY A 215 45.56 10.76 -92.79
C GLY A 215 45.97 11.84 -91.77
N SER A 216 46.02 13.10 -92.21
CA SER A 216 46.39 14.26 -91.40
C SER A 216 45.30 14.59 -90.36
N ARG A 217 45.69 15.18 -89.21
CA ARG A 217 44.75 15.54 -88.13
C ARG A 217 44.20 16.96 -88.29
N PRO A 218 42.94 17.21 -87.89
CA PRO A 218 42.45 18.57 -87.72
C PRO A 218 43.14 19.26 -86.53
N SER A 219 43.16 20.60 -86.54
CA SER A 219 43.52 21.40 -85.35
C SER A 219 42.29 22.11 -84.80
N PHE A 220 42.32 22.35 -83.49
CA PHE A 220 41.22 22.93 -82.75
C PHE A 220 41.67 24.17 -82.00
N ALA A 221 40.79 25.16 -81.83
CA ALA A 221 41.06 26.36 -81.04
C ALA A 221 39.86 26.70 -80.14
N ILE A 222 40.16 27.50 -79.12
CA ILE A 222 39.20 28.04 -78.15
C ILE A 222 39.26 29.56 -78.24
N ASP A 223 38.10 30.18 -78.10
CA ASP A 223 37.95 31.64 -78.03
C ASP A 223 36.79 32.02 -77.10
N ASN A 224 36.65 33.31 -76.78
CA ASN A 224 35.52 33.89 -76.05
C ASN A 224 35.13 33.13 -74.76
N ILE A 225 36.11 32.88 -73.87
CA ILE A 225 35.84 32.22 -72.59
C ILE A 225 35.27 33.22 -71.57
N GLU A 226 34.26 32.79 -70.82
CA GLU A 226 33.70 33.49 -69.67
C GLU A 226 33.44 32.50 -68.53
N VAL A 227 33.87 32.84 -67.32
CA VAL A 227 33.60 32.07 -66.10
C VAL A 227 32.97 32.97 -65.05
N SER A 228 31.78 32.61 -64.57
CA SER A 228 31.00 33.38 -63.59
C SER A 228 30.30 32.48 -62.57
N SER A 229 29.68 33.05 -61.53
CA SER A 229 28.93 32.32 -60.49
C SER A 229 27.52 32.89 -60.33
N LEU A 230 26.53 32.04 -60.00
CA LEU A 230 25.15 32.49 -59.80
C LEU A 230 24.86 32.99 -58.37
N SER A 231 25.66 32.63 -57.35
CA SER A 231 25.49 33.11 -55.97
C SER A 231 26.73 32.97 -55.07
N ASP A 232 26.78 33.72 -53.97
CA ASP A 232 27.78 33.63 -52.88
C ASP A 232 27.36 32.64 -51.77
N SER A 233 28.31 32.00 -51.06
CA SER A 233 28.04 31.05 -49.95
C SER A 233 27.67 31.71 -48.61
N LYS A 234 26.75 31.12 -47.82
CA LYS A 234 26.23 31.64 -46.53
C LYS A 234 26.83 30.93 -45.28
N ASN A 235 27.04 31.64 -44.16
CA ASN A 235 27.63 31.12 -42.91
C ASN A 235 26.60 30.42 -41.98
N PRO A 236 26.89 29.25 -41.37
CA PRO A 236 25.96 28.54 -40.49
C PRO A 236 25.77 29.17 -39.10
N ILE A 237 24.56 29.04 -38.53
CA ILE A 237 24.24 29.29 -37.10
C ILE A 237 24.01 27.94 -36.39
N VAL A 238 24.57 27.81 -35.19
CA VAL A 238 24.38 26.67 -34.28
C VAL A 238 23.36 27.05 -33.20
N LEU A 239 22.38 26.19 -32.96
CA LEU A 239 21.30 26.34 -32.00
C LEU A 239 21.46 25.30 -30.89
N ALA A 240 21.53 25.73 -29.63
CA ALA A 240 21.70 24.81 -28.50
C ALA A 240 20.72 25.13 -27.35
N PRO A 241 19.67 24.31 -27.13
CA PRO A 241 19.22 23.20 -27.98
C PRO A 241 18.60 23.65 -29.32
N ALA A 242 18.51 22.74 -30.30
CA ALA A 242 17.91 23.01 -31.61
C ALA A 242 16.36 23.00 -31.62
N SER A 243 15.74 22.52 -30.54
CA SER A 243 14.29 22.52 -30.33
C SER A 243 13.97 22.80 -28.88
N LEU A 244 12.83 23.46 -28.62
CA LEU A 244 12.31 23.68 -27.27
C LEU A 244 10.95 23.00 -27.11
N ALA A 245 10.91 21.99 -26.26
CA ALA A 245 9.67 21.39 -25.80
C ALA A 245 9.33 21.93 -24.41
N PHE A 246 8.20 22.63 -24.30
CA PHE A 246 7.70 23.17 -23.04
C PHE A 246 6.92 22.13 -22.20
N GLY A 247 6.61 20.96 -22.79
CA GLY A 247 5.76 19.95 -22.17
C GLY A 247 4.34 20.45 -21.97
N ASP A 248 3.71 20.02 -20.88
CA ASP A 248 2.39 20.49 -20.49
C ASP A 248 2.48 21.92 -19.92
N VAL A 249 1.71 22.83 -20.50
CA VAL A 249 1.61 24.23 -20.08
C VAL A 249 0.18 24.52 -19.69
N VAL A 250 -0.01 25.06 -18.49
CA VAL A 250 -1.35 25.40 -17.99
C VAL A 250 -1.97 26.48 -18.87
N LEU A 251 -3.26 26.31 -19.17
CA LEU A 251 -4.03 27.33 -19.87
C LEU A 251 -3.91 28.71 -19.20
N ASN A 252 -3.76 29.76 -20.00
CA ASN A 252 -3.61 31.16 -19.61
C ASN A 252 -2.36 31.48 -18.75
N GLN A 253 -1.43 30.53 -18.57
CA GLN A 253 -0.19 30.76 -17.82
C GLN A 253 1.03 30.91 -18.74
N PRO A 254 1.90 31.91 -18.50
CA PRO A 254 3.16 32.04 -19.22
C PRO A 254 4.17 31.00 -18.76
N ASN A 255 4.78 30.27 -19.71
CA ASN A 255 5.94 29.42 -19.47
C ASN A 255 7.13 29.92 -20.31
N VAL A 256 8.33 29.95 -19.73
CA VAL A 256 9.54 30.49 -20.37
C VAL A 256 10.64 29.43 -20.40
N SER A 257 11.25 29.25 -21.57
CA SER A 257 12.45 28.42 -21.78
C SER A 257 13.49 29.21 -22.57
N SER A 258 14.68 28.66 -22.79
CA SER A 258 15.75 29.36 -23.51
C SER A 258 16.67 28.44 -24.30
N TYR A 259 17.36 29.02 -25.27
CA TYR A 259 18.43 28.39 -26.05
C TYR A 259 19.52 29.42 -26.35
N THR A 260 20.70 28.95 -26.74
CA THR A 260 21.85 29.78 -27.09
C THR A 260 22.11 29.77 -28.59
N LEU A 261 22.58 30.90 -29.10
CA LEU A 261 23.02 31.07 -30.48
C LEU A 261 24.55 31.06 -30.53
N ALA A 262 25.13 30.35 -31.50
CA ALA A 262 26.55 30.45 -31.81
C ALA A 262 26.79 30.51 -33.33
N SER A 263 27.76 31.31 -33.76
CA SER A 263 28.05 31.51 -35.19
C SER A 263 29.49 32.00 -35.42
N ALA A 264 30.05 31.74 -36.60
CA ALA A 264 31.35 32.26 -37.00
C ALA A 264 31.19 33.31 -38.12
N ASN A 265 31.92 34.43 -38.00
CA ASN A 265 32.07 35.46 -39.04
C ASN A 265 30.73 36.10 -39.52
N ILE A 266 29.81 36.40 -38.61
CA ILE A 266 28.61 37.21 -38.93
C ILE A 266 28.99 38.70 -38.99
N THR A 267 28.67 39.36 -40.11
CA THR A 267 28.94 40.78 -40.33
C THR A 267 27.69 41.67 -40.31
N GLY A 268 26.50 41.10 -40.12
CA GLY A 268 25.23 41.82 -40.10
C GLY A 268 24.28 41.33 -39.00
N ASN A 269 23.22 42.09 -38.73
CA ASN A 269 22.25 41.73 -37.69
C ASN A 269 21.52 40.42 -38.01
N VAL A 270 21.22 39.65 -36.97
CA VAL A 270 20.40 38.43 -37.05
C VAL A 270 19.01 38.75 -36.49
N GLN A 271 17.98 38.52 -37.31
CA GLN A 271 16.58 38.66 -36.96
C GLN A 271 15.98 37.32 -36.59
N LEU A 272 15.26 37.29 -35.47
CA LEU A 272 14.48 36.15 -35.00
C LEU A 272 12.99 36.47 -35.14
N SER A 273 12.21 35.53 -35.66
CA SER A 273 10.76 35.64 -35.76
C SER A 273 10.09 34.37 -35.24
N ALA A 274 9.25 34.51 -34.22
CA ALA A 274 8.50 33.42 -33.59
C ALA A 274 7.06 33.34 -34.12
N THR A 275 6.54 32.12 -34.25
CA THR A 275 5.16 31.82 -34.70
C THR A 275 4.41 30.98 -33.66
N GLY A 276 3.14 30.64 -33.91
CA GLY A 276 2.43 29.63 -33.10
C GLY A 276 2.06 30.04 -31.67
N GLY A 277 1.97 31.34 -31.37
CA GLY A 277 1.68 31.84 -30.02
C GLY A 277 2.91 31.95 -29.10
N PHE A 278 4.11 31.70 -29.64
CA PHE A 278 5.38 31.86 -28.93
C PHE A 278 5.95 33.28 -29.14
N MET A 279 6.65 33.79 -28.15
CA MET A 279 7.32 35.11 -28.16
C MET A 279 8.77 34.97 -27.74
N VAL A 280 9.65 35.84 -28.24
CA VAL A 280 11.11 35.84 -27.98
C VAL A 280 11.55 37.09 -27.24
N SER A 281 12.59 36.99 -26.41
CA SER A 281 13.22 38.10 -25.69
C SER A 281 14.73 37.90 -25.48
N LYS A 282 15.44 39.01 -25.29
CA LYS A 282 16.83 39.05 -24.80
C LYS A 282 16.93 38.94 -23.27
N GLN A 283 15.81 39.11 -22.56
CA GLN A 283 15.75 39.07 -21.09
C GLN A 283 14.78 37.98 -20.62
N ALA A 284 15.06 37.39 -19.47
CA ALA A 284 14.28 36.27 -18.94
C ALA A 284 12.84 36.63 -18.54
N THR A 285 12.59 37.87 -18.12
CA THR A 285 11.33 38.27 -17.46
C THR A 285 10.54 39.34 -18.20
N SER A 286 11.14 40.05 -19.16
CA SER A 286 10.52 41.19 -19.85
C SER A 286 10.92 41.24 -21.33
N GLY A 287 10.29 42.12 -22.12
CA GLY A 287 10.69 42.39 -23.51
C GLY A 287 10.29 41.32 -24.53
N PHE A 288 9.37 40.42 -24.18
CA PHE A 288 8.86 39.40 -25.10
C PHE A 288 8.09 40.03 -26.28
N ALA A 289 8.51 39.70 -27.50
CA ALA A 289 7.91 40.16 -28.75
C ALA A 289 7.85 39.01 -29.78
N ALA A 290 7.05 39.16 -30.83
CA ALA A 290 7.02 38.17 -31.92
C ALA A 290 8.32 38.16 -32.75
N SER A 291 9.12 39.23 -32.68
CA SER A 291 10.40 39.32 -33.37
C SER A 291 11.38 40.22 -32.62
N ILE A 292 12.66 39.83 -32.61
CA ILE A 292 13.78 40.58 -32.03
C ILE A 292 15.01 40.52 -32.95
N SER A 293 15.92 41.49 -32.82
CA SER A 293 17.19 41.53 -33.56
C SER A 293 18.39 41.44 -32.62
N PHE A 294 19.37 40.60 -32.96
CA PHE A 294 20.72 40.63 -32.37
C PHE A 294 21.69 41.34 -33.33
N SER A 295 22.52 42.24 -32.80
CA SER A 295 23.61 42.87 -33.56
C SER A 295 24.76 41.88 -33.78
N ALA A 296 25.67 42.19 -34.69
CA ALA A 296 26.86 41.37 -34.93
C ALA A 296 27.73 41.25 -33.66
N GLU A 297 27.83 42.32 -32.85
CA GLU A 297 28.54 42.32 -31.58
C GLU A 297 27.87 41.42 -30.54
N GLU A 298 26.54 41.45 -30.45
CA GLU A 298 25.79 40.59 -29.54
C GLU A 298 25.94 39.12 -29.94
N MET A 299 25.94 38.81 -31.25
CA MET A 299 26.14 37.46 -31.77
C MET A 299 27.54 36.91 -31.47
N ALA A 300 28.56 37.78 -31.41
CA ALA A 300 29.92 37.39 -31.02
C ALA A 300 30.03 36.91 -29.56
N ALA A 301 29.06 37.28 -28.71
CA ALA A 301 28.99 36.86 -27.31
C ALA A 301 28.20 35.56 -27.08
N ASN A 302 27.77 34.87 -28.15
CA ASN A 302 26.92 33.68 -28.12
C ASN A 302 25.66 33.87 -27.24
N PRO A 303 24.74 34.76 -27.65
CA PRO A 303 23.69 35.24 -26.78
C PRO A 303 22.63 34.17 -26.50
N THR A 304 21.98 34.29 -25.34
CA THR A 304 20.81 33.49 -24.95
C THR A 304 19.53 34.14 -25.45
N VAL A 305 18.64 33.33 -26.02
CA VAL A 305 17.29 33.72 -26.42
C VAL A 305 16.30 33.11 -25.44
N PHE A 306 15.46 33.95 -24.83
CA PHE A 306 14.35 33.49 -23.99
C PHE A 306 13.09 33.41 -24.82
N VAL A 307 12.32 32.34 -24.65
CA VAL A 307 11.11 32.03 -25.41
C VAL A 307 9.96 31.82 -24.44
N ARG A 308 8.83 32.49 -24.67
CA ARG A 308 7.62 32.40 -23.83
C ARG A 308 6.43 31.88 -24.63
N VAL A 309 5.62 31.03 -24.01
CA VAL A 309 4.29 30.64 -24.50
C VAL A 309 3.23 30.91 -23.43
N THR A 310 2.05 31.36 -23.84
CA THR A 310 0.89 31.55 -22.95
C THR A 310 -0.35 31.03 -23.69
N PRO A 311 -0.61 29.71 -23.62
CA PRO A 311 -1.67 29.11 -24.41
C PRO A 311 -3.04 29.55 -23.90
N THR A 312 -3.93 29.95 -24.79
CA THR A 312 -5.32 30.35 -24.47
C THR A 312 -6.36 29.31 -24.92
N THR A 313 -5.91 28.22 -25.55
CA THR A 313 -6.74 27.10 -26.02
C THR A 313 -6.09 25.77 -25.64
N LEU A 314 -6.89 24.75 -25.34
CA LEU A 314 -6.42 23.42 -24.96
C LEU A 314 -5.83 22.63 -26.14
N GLY A 315 -4.89 21.75 -25.84
CA GLY A 315 -4.25 20.85 -26.79
C GLY A 315 -2.89 21.33 -27.29
N ALA A 316 -2.36 20.62 -28.29
CA ALA A 316 -1.02 20.84 -28.79
C ALA A 316 -0.86 22.21 -29.49
N LEU A 317 0.14 22.97 -29.06
CA LEU A 317 0.65 24.17 -29.71
C LEU A 317 2.01 23.87 -30.34
N THR A 318 2.18 24.22 -31.62
CA THR A 318 3.46 24.14 -32.32
C THR A 318 3.80 25.48 -32.95
N GLY A 319 5.09 25.77 -33.05
CA GLY A 319 5.61 27.01 -33.62
C GLY A 319 7.08 26.88 -33.96
N THR A 320 7.64 27.91 -34.57
CA THR A 320 9.05 27.94 -34.98
C THR A 320 9.66 29.29 -34.66
N ILE A 321 10.98 29.33 -34.45
CA ILE A 321 11.77 30.56 -34.49
C ILE A 321 12.67 30.54 -35.71
N ALA A 322 12.38 31.39 -36.69
CA ALA A 322 13.20 31.55 -37.89
C ALA A 322 14.33 32.56 -37.66
N HIS A 323 15.55 32.19 -38.05
CA HIS A 323 16.74 33.04 -37.98
C HIS A 323 17.13 33.52 -39.39
N SER A 324 17.22 34.83 -39.60
CA SER A 324 17.54 35.42 -40.90
C SER A 324 18.44 36.65 -40.77
N GLY A 325 19.28 36.90 -41.79
CA GLY A 325 20.25 37.98 -41.79
C GLY A 325 21.14 37.94 -43.04
N THR A 326 21.90 39.01 -43.27
CA THR A 326 22.83 39.08 -44.40
C THR A 326 24.03 38.17 -44.16
N GLY A 327 24.34 37.28 -45.10
CA GLY A 327 25.51 36.39 -45.03
C GLY A 327 25.37 35.16 -44.13
N ILE A 328 24.17 34.88 -43.59
CA ILE A 328 23.91 33.68 -42.77
C ILE A 328 23.02 32.67 -43.48
N ALA A 329 23.24 31.39 -43.18
CA ALA A 329 22.34 30.31 -43.55
C ALA A 329 21.09 30.37 -42.68
N THR A 330 19.93 30.11 -43.26
CA THR A 330 18.66 30.06 -42.53
C THR A 330 18.68 28.90 -41.54
N ALA A 331 18.33 29.18 -40.28
CA ALA A 331 18.21 28.18 -39.21
C ALA A 331 16.85 28.33 -38.51
N VAL A 332 16.31 27.22 -38.01
CA VAL A 332 14.99 27.17 -37.36
C VAL A 332 15.09 26.44 -36.03
N THR A 333 14.50 27.02 -34.98
CA THR A 333 14.25 26.32 -33.71
C THR A 333 12.80 25.88 -33.70
N GLU A 334 12.56 24.57 -33.58
CA GLU A 334 11.21 24.00 -33.42
C GLU A 334 10.68 24.20 -32.00
N LEU A 335 9.41 24.58 -31.86
CA LEU A 335 8.75 24.82 -30.59
C LEU A 335 7.51 23.93 -30.45
N SER A 336 7.34 23.32 -29.28
CA SER A 336 6.14 22.56 -28.95
C SER A 336 5.73 22.76 -27.50
N ALA A 337 4.42 22.89 -27.27
CA ALA A 337 3.78 22.88 -25.95
C ALA A 337 2.47 22.09 -26.04
N ASN A 338 1.99 21.56 -24.92
CA ASN A 338 0.65 20.99 -24.83
C ASN A 338 -0.14 21.77 -23.77
N ALA A 339 -1.17 22.49 -24.19
CA ALA A 339 -1.98 23.27 -23.28
C ALA A 339 -2.93 22.34 -22.52
N VAL A 340 -2.78 22.29 -21.19
CA VAL A 340 -3.58 21.41 -20.33
C VAL A 340 -4.50 22.19 -19.40
N SER A 341 -5.68 21.60 -19.20
CA SER A 341 -6.66 21.86 -18.16
C SER A 341 -7.52 20.59 -18.11
N PRO A 342 -7.54 19.82 -17.02
CA PRO A 342 -7.10 20.15 -15.66
C PRO A 342 -5.59 20.28 -15.42
N TYR A 343 -5.19 20.91 -14.30
CA TYR A 343 -3.79 21.09 -13.93
C TYR A 343 -3.32 19.90 -13.11
N VAL A 344 -2.32 19.17 -13.59
CA VAL A 344 -1.70 18.04 -12.89
C VAL A 344 -0.19 18.27 -12.80
N GLN A 345 0.38 18.05 -11.62
CA GLN A 345 1.81 18.16 -11.35
C GLN A 345 2.25 17.01 -10.42
N ASN A 346 2.90 16.01 -11.01
CA ASN A 346 3.41 14.82 -10.32
C ASN A 346 4.86 14.96 -9.81
N PHE A 347 5.44 16.16 -9.93
CA PHE A 347 6.81 16.51 -9.50
C PHE A 347 7.96 15.58 -9.92
N ASN A 348 7.74 14.61 -10.82
CA ASN A 348 8.77 13.67 -11.27
C ASN A 348 9.93 14.34 -12.01
N ASN A 349 9.67 15.50 -12.62
CA ASN A 349 10.68 16.34 -13.27
C ASN A 349 11.35 17.36 -12.32
N CYS A 350 11.07 17.30 -11.01
CA CYS A 350 11.67 18.20 -10.03
C CYS A 350 13.15 17.83 -9.80
N GLY A 351 14.05 18.62 -10.37
CA GLY A 351 15.51 18.50 -10.19
C GLY A 351 16.06 19.59 -9.27
N THR A 352 16.43 20.73 -9.84
CA THR A 352 16.99 21.88 -9.10
C THR A 352 16.00 23.03 -8.91
N ALA A 353 15.04 23.19 -9.81
CA ALA A 353 14.01 24.23 -9.76
C ALA A 353 12.62 23.58 -9.66
N LEU A 354 11.69 24.25 -8.97
CA LEU A 354 10.32 23.78 -8.85
C LEU A 354 9.63 23.78 -10.24
N PRO A 355 9.14 22.63 -10.72
CA PRO A 355 8.51 22.50 -12.02
C PRO A 355 7.08 23.06 -12.01
N GLY A 356 6.47 23.16 -13.19
CA GLY A 356 5.03 23.43 -13.32
C GLY A 356 4.59 24.83 -12.86
N GLY A 357 5.51 25.77 -12.68
CA GLY A 357 5.22 27.14 -12.25
C GLY A 357 5.03 27.33 -10.73
N TRP A 358 5.32 26.30 -9.93
CA TRP A 358 5.30 26.38 -8.47
C TRP A 358 6.39 27.32 -7.94
N LYS A 359 6.09 28.01 -6.84
CA LYS A 359 7.01 28.96 -6.20
C LYS A 359 7.10 28.68 -4.71
N ALA A 360 8.32 28.73 -4.17
CA ALA A 360 8.56 28.79 -2.73
C ALA A 360 8.71 30.26 -2.31
N TYR A 361 8.13 30.63 -1.16
CA TYR A 361 8.31 31.93 -0.54
C TYR A 361 8.59 31.75 0.95
N SER A 362 9.81 32.11 1.36
CA SER A 362 10.21 32.10 2.76
C SER A 362 9.82 33.41 3.44
N VAL A 363 9.04 33.31 4.52
CA VAL A 363 8.76 34.42 5.42
C VAL A 363 9.82 34.47 6.52
N THR A 364 10.17 33.31 7.09
CA THR A 364 11.19 33.17 8.13
C THR A 364 11.92 31.83 7.98
N GLY A 365 13.22 31.79 8.29
CA GLY A 365 14.02 30.56 8.33
C GLY A 365 14.78 30.25 7.03
N ASP A 366 15.91 29.56 7.16
CA ASP A 366 16.81 29.23 6.02
C ASP A 366 16.38 27.95 5.28
N GLN A 367 15.48 27.17 5.85
CA GLN A 367 14.96 25.95 5.26
C GLN A 367 13.81 26.30 4.30
N LEU A 368 13.89 25.80 3.07
CA LEU A 368 13.00 26.16 1.96
C LEU A 368 12.33 24.91 1.39
N TRP A 369 11.15 25.09 0.79
CA TRP A 369 10.57 24.07 -0.07
C TRP A 369 11.47 23.82 -1.30
N GLY A 370 11.74 22.55 -1.59
CA GLY A 370 12.61 22.17 -2.71
C GLY A 370 12.36 20.75 -3.25
N CYS A 371 12.97 20.44 -4.39
CA CYS A 371 12.87 19.12 -5.00
C CYS A 371 13.52 18.04 -4.14
N THR A 372 12.95 16.85 -4.14
CA THR A 372 13.46 15.68 -3.43
C THR A 372 13.32 14.41 -4.25
N THR A 373 14.15 13.42 -3.96
CA THR A 373 14.02 12.05 -4.49
C THR A 373 13.11 11.17 -3.62
N PHE A 374 12.55 11.72 -2.54
CA PHE A 374 11.57 11.05 -1.68
C PHE A 374 10.14 11.21 -2.20
N GLY A 375 9.91 11.13 -3.51
CA GLY A 375 8.57 11.14 -4.09
C GLY A 375 7.79 9.85 -3.81
N ARG A 376 6.50 9.87 -4.15
CA ARG A 376 5.59 8.74 -3.92
C ARG A 376 5.85 7.66 -4.95
N GLU A 377 6.23 6.48 -4.49
CA GLU A 377 6.35 5.29 -5.35
C GLU A 377 4.96 4.82 -5.80
N THR A 378 4.88 4.37 -7.05
CA THR A 378 3.66 3.78 -7.64
C THR A 378 4.00 2.41 -8.20
N GLU A 379 3.00 1.53 -8.38
CA GLU A 379 3.23 0.19 -8.94
C GLU A 379 3.95 0.21 -10.30
N THR A 380 3.84 1.31 -11.04
CA THR A 380 4.45 1.50 -12.35
C THR A 380 5.80 2.23 -12.33
N SER A 381 6.19 2.87 -11.22
CA SER A 381 7.45 3.60 -11.05
C SER A 381 7.99 3.51 -9.62
N GLY A 382 9.09 2.76 -9.45
CA GLY A 382 9.66 2.43 -8.14
C GLY A 382 10.57 3.47 -7.49
N ARG A 383 10.79 4.65 -8.10
CA ARG A 383 11.38 5.86 -7.47
C ARG A 383 10.93 7.10 -8.21
N ASN A 384 10.20 7.97 -7.53
CA ASN A 384 9.66 9.22 -8.07
C ASN A 384 10.27 10.42 -7.34
N ASN A 385 10.29 11.58 -8.00
CA ASN A 385 10.70 12.83 -7.36
C ASN A 385 9.45 13.52 -6.78
N GLY A 386 9.64 14.30 -5.72
CA GLY A 386 8.58 15.09 -5.08
C GLY A 386 9.09 16.46 -4.65
N VAL A 387 8.30 17.17 -3.85
CA VAL A 387 8.68 18.46 -3.23
C VAL A 387 8.64 18.32 -1.71
N GLN A 388 9.65 18.82 -1.01
CA GLN A 388 9.83 18.62 0.43
C GLN A 388 10.31 19.87 1.14
N ILE A 389 10.00 19.96 2.43
CA ILE A 389 10.60 20.88 3.39
C ILE A 389 10.88 20.17 4.73
N ASN A 390 11.92 20.62 5.43
CA ASN A 390 12.27 20.15 6.77
C ASN A 390 12.97 21.27 7.55
N GLY A 391 12.36 21.76 8.62
CA GLY A 391 12.92 22.81 9.48
C GLY A 391 13.98 22.33 10.49
N PHE A 392 14.42 21.07 10.42
CA PHE A 392 15.46 20.54 11.31
C PHE A 392 16.86 20.77 10.73
N ALA A 393 17.72 21.47 11.47
CA ALA A 393 19.13 21.68 11.16
C ALA A 393 19.98 21.58 12.44
N GLY A 394 20.29 20.35 12.86
CA GLY A 394 20.92 20.00 14.14
C GLY A 394 20.00 20.15 15.36
N SER A 395 19.03 21.06 15.27
CA SER A 395 17.88 21.26 16.15
C SER A 395 16.70 21.75 15.30
N ALA A 396 15.48 21.74 15.85
CA ALA A 396 14.35 22.44 15.23
C ALA A 396 14.68 23.95 15.09
N ARG A 397 14.23 24.56 13.99
CA ARG A 397 14.41 25.99 13.68
C ARG A 397 13.07 26.66 13.47
N ASP A 398 13.01 27.94 13.79
CA ASP A 398 11.87 28.78 13.43
C ASP A 398 11.84 28.92 11.91
N ASN A 399 10.73 28.51 11.30
CA ASN A 399 10.58 28.51 9.87
C ASN A 399 9.12 28.74 9.53
N GLU A 400 8.86 29.62 8.57
CA GLU A 400 7.57 29.79 7.89
C GLU A 400 7.85 29.90 6.39
N ASP A 401 7.43 28.89 5.64
CA ASP A 401 7.69 28.79 4.20
C ASP A 401 6.44 28.35 3.45
N TRP A 402 6.19 29.00 2.32
CA TRP A 402 4.98 28.85 1.51
C TRP A 402 5.33 28.21 0.18
N LEU A 403 4.72 27.07 -0.13
CA LEU A 403 4.75 26.48 -1.47
C LEU A 403 3.44 26.81 -2.20
N ILE A 404 3.52 27.65 -3.23
CA ILE A 404 2.37 28.25 -3.90
C ILE A 404 2.25 27.72 -5.32
N SER A 405 1.05 27.28 -5.70
CA SER A 405 0.72 26.83 -7.04
C SER A 405 0.81 27.97 -8.06
N PRO A 406 0.98 27.67 -9.36
CA PRO A 406 0.66 28.64 -10.40
C PRO A 406 -0.81 29.09 -10.31
N ALA A 407 -1.17 30.15 -11.06
CA ALA A 407 -2.57 30.55 -11.18
C ALA A 407 -3.34 29.48 -11.97
N LEU A 408 -4.46 29.04 -11.41
CA LEU A 408 -5.34 28.01 -11.94
C LEU A 408 -6.61 28.68 -12.47
N ASP A 409 -6.92 28.46 -13.75
CA ASP A 409 -8.18 28.90 -14.33
C ASP A 409 -9.25 27.81 -14.13
N LEU A 410 -10.11 28.04 -13.14
CA LEU A 410 -11.21 27.15 -12.76
C LEU A 410 -12.57 27.66 -13.25
N SER A 411 -12.60 28.74 -14.03
CA SER A 411 -13.82 29.47 -14.39
C SER A 411 -14.83 28.61 -15.15
N ALA A 412 -14.35 27.70 -16.00
CA ALA A 412 -15.17 26.79 -16.82
C ALA A 412 -15.53 25.47 -16.12
N PHE A 413 -15.04 25.21 -14.91
CA PHE A 413 -15.23 23.92 -14.26
C PHE A 413 -16.67 23.81 -13.75
N ASN A 414 -17.27 22.62 -13.87
CA ASN A 414 -18.53 22.29 -13.22
C ASN A 414 -18.28 22.17 -11.70
N ILE A 415 -17.52 21.13 -11.32
CA ILE A 415 -17.02 20.91 -9.96
C ILE A 415 -15.49 20.91 -10.03
N ALA A 416 -14.85 21.74 -9.21
CA ALA A 416 -13.39 21.81 -9.12
C ALA A 416 -12.90 20.93 -7.96
N ALA A 417 -12.31 19.78 -8.29
CA ALA A 417 -11.77 18.81 -7.36
C ALA A 417 -10.25 18.94 -7.27
N LEU A 418 -9.74 19.32 -6.10
CA LEU A 418 -8.31 19.27 -5.80
C LEU A 418 -7.98 17.92 -5.20
N SER A 419 -6.92 17.27 -5.67
CA SER A 419 -6.29 16.13 -5.00
C SER A 419 -4.77 16.29 -4.93
N PHE A 420 -4.17 15.72 -3.90
CA PHE A 420 -2.71 15.69 -3.73
C PHE A 420 -2.33 14.58 -2.74
N TRP A 421 -1.07 14.14 -2.79
CA TRP A 421 -0.51 13.22 -1.82
C TRP A 421 0.48 13.94 -0.91
N THR A 422 0.40 13.66 0.39
CA THR A 422 1.39 14.16 1.36
C THR A 422 1.88 13.07 2.29
N ARG A 423 3.10 13.22 2.78
CA ARG A 423 3.74 12.37 3.79
C ARG A 423 4.45 13.25 4.81
N THR A 424 4.32 12.91 6.09
CA THR A 424 4.99 13.62 7.19
C THR A 424 5.90 12.68 7.96
N ALA A 425 7.08 13.13 8.35
CA ALA A 425 7.99 12.42 9.24
C ALA A 425 8.40 13.32 10.41
N PHE A 426 8.67 12.72 11.57
CA PHE A 426 9.01 13.40 12.83
C PHE A 426 7.85 14.23 13.41
N GLN A 427 8.00 14.65 14.66
CA GLN A 427 7.03 15.50 15.36
C GLN A 427 7.21 16.97 14.98
N GLY A 428 6.10 17.69 14.86
CA GLY A 428 6.08 19.12 14.54
C GLY A 428 4.69 19.60 14.14
N PRO A 429 4.54 20.90 13.83
CA PRO A 429 3.28 21.45 13.37
C PRO A 429 2.77 20.80 12.07
N GLY A 430 1.44 20.76 11.94
CA GLY A 430 0.78 20.33 10.70
C GLY A 430 0.90 21.36 9.59
N LEU A 431 0.91 20.91 8.32
CA LEU A 431 0.76 21.82 7.17
C LEU A 431 -0.60 22.51 7.22
N LYS A 432 -0.66 23.72 6.65
CA LYS A 432 -1.91 24.38 6.29
C LYS A 432 -2.10 24.37 4.79
N LEU A 433 -3.33 24.09 4.35
CA LEU A 433 -3.75 24.25 2.97
C LEU A 433 -4.49 25.59 2.85
N MET A 434 -4.05 26.45 1.94
CA MET A 434 -4.63 27.78 1.75
C MET A 434 -5.09 27.95 0.30
N VAL A 435 -6.17 28.71 0.08
CA VAL A 435 -6.62 29.12 -1.25
C VAL A 435 -6.76 30.64 -1.33
N SER A 436 -6.38 31.22 -2.48
CA SER A 436 -6.55 32.65 -2.78
C SER A 436 -7.10 32.85 -4.17
N THR A 437 -7.97 33.85 -4.33
CA THR A 437 -8.52 34.28 -5.63
C THR A 437 -8.06 35.69 -6.02
N ASN A 438 -7.15 36.30 -5.24
CA ASN A 438 -6.63 37.65 -5.47
C ASN A 438 -5.11 37.76 -5.35
N TYR A 439 -4.40 36.64 -5.19
CA TYR A 439 -2.93 36.62 -5.23
C TYR A 439 -2.44 36.93 -6.65
N ASP A 440 -1.41 37.78 -6.77
CA ASP A 440 -0.86 38.24 -8.05
C ASP A 440 0.14 37.25 -8.67
N GLY A 441 0.45 36.16 -7.95
CA GLY A 441 1.42 35.15 -8.35
C GLY A 441 2.88 35.56 -8.18
N THR A 442 3.19 36.75 -7.65
CA THR A 442 4.57 37.29 -7.60
C THR A 442 4.97 37.96 -6.30
N SER A 443 4.07 38.70 -5.65
CA SER A 443 4.38 39.45 -4.43
C SER A 443 4.43 38.54 -3.20
N ALA A 444 4.80 39.10 -2.04
CA ALA A 444 4.73 38.37 -0.78
C ALA A 444 3.30 37.85 -0.51
N PRO A 445 3.11 36.63 0.01
CA PRO A 445 1.77 36.04 0.21
C PRO A 445 0.84 36.91 1.07
N ALA A 446 1.40 37.65 2.02
CA ALA A 446 0.68 38.58 2.90
C ALA A 446 0.01 39.77 2.17
N THR A 447 0.33 40.00 0.88
CA THR A 447 -0.32 41.04 0.06
C THR A 447 -1.70 40.62 -0.47
N ALA A 448 -2.07 39.36 -0.33
CA ALA A 448 -3.34 38.79 -0.77
C ALA A 448 -4.15 38.22 0.39
N THR A 449 -5.40 37.85 0.11
CA THR A 449 -6.27 37.19 1.09
C THR A 449 -6.22 35.68 0.87
N TRP A 450 -5.98 34.93 1.94
CA TRP A 450 -5.91 33.48 1.93
C TRP A 450 -6.97 32.89 2.84
N THR A 451 -7.75 31.94 2.32
CA THR A 451 -8.71 31.15 3.09
C THR A 451 -8.10 29.80 3.40
N GLU A 452 -8.06 29.42 4.67
CA GLU A 452 -7.61 28.09 5.08
C GLU A 452 -8.66 27.05 4.72
N LEU A 453 -8.22 25.96 4.08
CA LEU A 453 -9.03 24.79 3.72
C LEU A 453 -8.61 23.60 4.58
N ASN A 454 -9.54 22.67 4.82
CA ASN A 454 -9.16 21.39 5.41
C ASN A 454 -8.38 20.57 4.38
N GLY A 455 -7.06 20.47 4.56
CA GLY A 455 -6.19 19.68 3.69
C GLY A 455 -6.17 18.18 3.98
N ASP A 456 -6.87 17.70 5.02
CA ASP A 456 -6.92 16.29 5.44
C ASP A 456 -5.55 15.59 5.48
N PHE A 457 -4.54 16.28 6.01
CA PHE A 457 -3.16 15.79 6.03
C PHE A 457 -2.99 14.49 6.86
N PRO A 458 -1.92 13.70 6.61
CA PRO A 458 -1.59 12.52 7.42
C PRO A 458 -1.32 12.87 8.90
N ALA A 459 -1.52 11.89 9.77
CA ALA A 459 -1.19 12.03 11.19
C ALA A 459 0.29 12.37 11.39
N ALA A 460 0.59 13.19 12.40
CA ALA A 460 1.95 13.64 12.72
C ALA A 460 2.90 12.44 12.91
N ALA A 461 4.12 12.56 12.37
CA ALA A 461 5.15 11.52 12.41
C ALA A 461 4.74 10.14 11.85
N SER A 462 3.65 10.02 11.08
CA SER A 462 3.19 8.73 10.55
C SER A 462 4.13 8.10 9.53
N ASP A 463 4.86 8.92 8.77
CA ASP A 463 5.73 8.52 7.67
C ASP A 463 5.04 7.67 6.59
N VAL A 464 3.71 7.81 6.47
CA VAL A 464 2.85 7.16 5.47
C VAL A 464 2.30 8.22 4.50
N TRP A 465 2.27 7.87 3.21
CA TRP A 465 1.62 8.68 2.18
C TRP A 465 0.09 8.65 2.35
N LYS A 466 -0.56 9.82 2.36
CA LYS A 466 -2.01 9.97 2.37
C LYS A 466 -2.46 10.85 1.22
N GLN A 467 -3.50 10.41 0.51
CA GLN A 467 -4.19 11.22 -0.48
C GLN A 467 -5.22 12.11 0.21
N SER A 468 -5.26 13.37 -0.18
CA SER A 468 -6.28 14.32 0.23
C SER A 468 -7.12 14.73 -0.98
N ILE A 469 -8.42 14.93 -0.76
CA ILE A 469 -9.36 15.43 -1.77
C ILE A 469 -10.10 16.63 -1.18
N VAL A 470 -10.16 17.74 -1.92
CA VAL A 470 -10.71 19.01 -1.45
C VAL A 470 -11.59 19.63 -2.53
N ASN A 471 -12.74 20.18 -2.13
CA ASN A 471 -13.65 20.86 -3.04
C ASN A 471 -13.27 22.35 -3.19
N LEU A 472 -12.85 22.77 -4.38
CA LEU A 472 -12.52 24.16 -4.71
C LEU A 472 -13.65 24.91 -5.42
N THR A 473 -14.83 24.30 -5.59
CA THR A 473 -15.92 24.84 -6.43
C THR A 473 -16.40 26.22 -5.98
N ALA A 474 -16.34 26.52 -4.67
CA ALA A 474 -16.69 27.84 -4.13
C ALA A 474 -15.69 28.96 -4.49
N TYR A 475 -14.49 28.60 -4.96
CA TYR A 475 -13.37 29.51 -5.23
C TYR A 475 -13.06 29.66 -6.71
N LYS A 476 -13.93 29.17 -7.62
CA LYS A 476 -13.70 29.22 -9.07
C LYS A 476 -13.48 30.66 -9.55
N GLY A 477 -12.48 30.83 -10.42
CA GLY A 477 -12.11 32.10 -11.04
C GLY A 477 -11.02 31.86 -12.10
N SER A 478 -10.60 32.92 -12.78
CA SER A 478 -9.56 32.83 -13.83
C SER A 478 -8.12 32.80 -13.28
N ALA A 479 -7.93 33.04 -11.98
CA ALA A 479 -6.63 33.08 -11.32
C ALA A 479 -6.75 32.62 -9.86
N VAL A 480 -6.97 31.32 -9.64
CA VAL A 480 -7.05 30.69 -8.32
C VAL A 480 -5.68 30.13 -7.93
N HIS A 481 -5.22 30.37 -6.72
CA HIS A 481 -3.97 29.82 -6.19
C HIS A 481 -4.25 28.94 -4.98
N VAL A 482 -3.50 27.85 -4.87
CA VAL A 482 -3.46 26.97 -3.70
C VAL A 482 -2.04 27.04 -3.11
N ALA A 483 -1.92 27.09 -1.78
CA ALA A 483 -0.63 27.10 -1.11
C ALA A 483 -0.57 26.09 0.05
N PHE A 484 0.60 25.50 0.24
CA PHE A 484 0.95 24.69 1.40
C PHE A 484 1.89 25.50 2.28
N VAL A 485 1.44 25.80 3.50
CA VAL A 485 2.21 26.61 4.47
C VAL A 485 2.81 25.70 5.51
N TYR A 486 4.13 25.72 5.60
CA TYR A 486 4.92 24.99 6.59
C TYR A 486 5.34 25.91 7.72
N THR A 487 5.22 25.42 8.96
CA THR A 487 5.78 26.09 10.13
C THR A 487 6.55 25.12 11.04
N SER A 488 7.62 25.62 11.67
CA SER A 488 8.31 24.95 12.77
C SER A 488 8.90 25.94 13.75
N GLY A 489 9.35 25.46 14.90
CA GLY A 489 10.04 26.27 15.89
C GLY A 489 10.71 25.43 16.97
N VAL A 490 11.60 26.05 17.75
CA VAL A 490 12.38 25.35 18.78
C VAL A 490 11.48 24.63 19.79
N ASP A 491 10.38 25.28 20.21
CA ASP A 491 9.41 24.73 21.16
C ASP A 491 8.31 23.91 20.48
N LEU A 492 8.21 23.96 19.14
CA LEU A 492 7.16 23.31 18.36
C LEU A 492 7.62 22.01 17.69
N ASN A 493 8.93 21.74 17.71
CA ASN A 493 9.60 20.73 16.88
C ASN A 493 9.53 21.05 15.37
N ALA A 494 10.15 20.20 14.56
CA ALA A 494 10.22 20.35 13.11
C ALA A 494 9.91 19.01 12.42
N ALA A 495 8.71 18.93 11.85
CA ALA A 495 8.31 17.81 11.01
C ALA A 495 8.88 17.99 9.60
N ARG A 496 9.25 16.91 8.94
CA ARG A 496 9.53 16.90 7.50
C ARG A 496 8.23 16.65 6.76
N TRP A 497 7.93 17.46 5.76
CA TRP A 497 6.76 17.30 4.91
C TRP A 497 7.15 17.09 3.46
N THR A 498 6.52 16.12 2.80
CA THR A 498 6.68 15.84 1.37
C THR A 498 5.33 15.90 0.68
N LEU A 499 5.28 16.53 -0.50
CA LEU A 499 4.12 16.69 -1.37
C LEU A 499 4.42 16.03 -2.72
N ASP A 500 3.41 15.33 -3.25
CA ASP A 500 3.48 14.74 -4.58
C ASP A 500 2.10 14.63 -5.25
N ASP A 501 2.06 14.30 -6.54
CA ASP A 501 0.85 13.96 -7.30
C ASP A 501 -0.31 14.98 -7.12
N PHE A 502 -0.03 16.27 -7.32
CA PHE A 502 -1.03 17.34 -7.23
C PHE A 502 -1.90 17.39 -8.50
N ALA A 503 -3.22 17.47 -8.34
CA ALA A 503 -4.15 17.59 -9.46
C ALA A 503 -5.35 18.48 -9.11
N VAL A 504 -5.81 19.31 -10.04
CA VAL A 504 -7.07 20.05 -9.95
C VAL A 504 -7.92 19.74 -11.17
N GLU A 505 -8.95 18.92 -10.96
CA GLU A 505 -9.77 18.31 -12.00
C GLU A 505 -11.18 18.91 -12.11
N ASN A 506 -11.72 18.94 -13.34
CA ASN A 506 -13.12 19.23 -13.59
C ASN A 506 -13.89 17.91 -13.61
N VAL A 507 -14.74 17.68 -12.61
CA VAL A 507 -15.45 16.41 -12.43
C VAL A 507 -16.97 16.61 -12.46
N ASP A 508 -17.70 15.55 -12.80
CA ASP A 508 -19.16 15.54 -12.74
C ASP A 508 -19.68 15.17 -11.35
N GLN A 509 -18.91 14.39 -10.59
CA GLN A 509 -19.26 13.93 -9.25
C GLN A 509 -18.03 14.01 -8.33
N LEU A 510 -18.23 14.47 -7.09
CA LEU A 510 -17.16 14.59 -6.10
C LEU A 510 -17.67 14.20 -4.72
N LEU A 511 -17.08 13.17 -4.12
CA LEU A 511 -17.23 12.87 -2.70
C LEU A 511 -15.99 13.36 -1.96
N VAL A 512 -16.18 14.31 -1.04
CA VAL A 512 -15.16 14.73 -0.07
C VAL A 512 -15.53 14.10 1.27
N ALA A 513 -14.81 13.06 1.65
CA ALA A 513 -14.94 12.39 2.94
C ALA A 513 -13.55 11.91 3.37
N ASN A 514 -13.15 12.24 4.59
CA ASN A 514 -11.82 11.91 5.12
C ASN A 514 -11.75 10.41 5.44
N GLU A 515 -10.57 9.81 5.28
CA GLU A 515 -10.29 8.51 5.91
C GLU A 515 -10.09 8.72 7.41
N PHE A 516 -10.71 7.87 8.22
CA PHE A 516 -10.57 7.91 9.68
C PHE A 516 -10.54 6.49 10.25
N SER A 517 -9.81 6.32 11.35
CA SER A 517 -9.79 5.09 12.13
C SER A 517 -10.12 5.45 13.57
N VAL A 518 -11.15 4.81 14.12
CA VAL A 518 -11.64 5.10 15.48
C VAL A 518 -11.83 3.80 16.22
N ASP A 519 -11.16 3.70 17.37
CA ASP A 519 -11.44 2.69 18.38
C ASP A 519 -12.25 3.31 19.51
N PHE A 520 -13.48 2.82 19.71
CA PHE A 520 -14.37 3.28 20.77
C PHE A 520 -14.07 2.63 22.13
N GLY A 521 -13.12 1.69 22.20
CA GLY A 521 -12.76 0.99 23.43
C GLY A 521 -13.91 0.12 23.96
N LEU A 522 -13.97 -0.04 25.29
CA LEU A 522 -14.97 -0.86 25.97
C LEU A 522 -16.31 -0.12 26.11
N VAL A 523 -17.38 -0.73 25.59
CA VAL A 523 -18.77 -0.34 25.82
C VAL A 523 -19.62 -1.58 26.07
N GLU A 524 -20.05 -1.78 27.30
CA GLU A 524 -20.88 -2.91 27.69
C GLU A 524 -22.33 -2.77 27.20
N VAL A 525 -22.98 -3.88 26.86
CA VAL A 525 -24.39 -3.92 26.42
C VAL A 525 -25.32 -3.52 27.58
N PRO A 526 -26.39 -2.72 27.35
CA PRO A 526 -26.87 -2.17 26.07
C PRO A 526 -26.42 -0.72 25.82
N ASN A 527 -25.31 -0.29 26.42
CA ASN A 527 -24.85 1.10 26.35
C ASN A 527 -24.29 1.45 24.97
N ALA A 528 -24.10 2.75 24.74
CA ALA A 528 -23.47 3.28 23.54
C ALA A 528 -22.27 4.17 23.91
N SER A 529 -21.26 4.21 23.06
CA SER A 529 -20.08 5.06 23.23
C SER A 529 -20.43 6.56 23.12
N ALA A 530 -19.50 7.41 23.54
CA ALA A 530 -19.46 8.78 23.06
C ALA A 530 -19.33 8.78 21.52
N PRO A 531 -19.99 9.72 20.82
CA PRO A 531 -19.91 9.78 19.36
C PRO A 531 -18.58 10.37 18.89
N TYR A 532 -18.06 9.83 17.79
CA TYR A 532 -17.03 10.45 16.98
C TYR A 532 -17.66 11.25 15.84
N ALA A 533 -17.20 12.49 15.64
CA ALA A 533 -17.71 13.38 14.60
C ALA A 533 -16.77 13.41 13.40
N PHE A 534 -17.32 13.33 12.19
CA PHE A 534 -16.61 13.48 10.93
C PHE A 534 -17.44 14.32 9.96
N ASN A 535 -16.80 14.85 8.90
CA ASN A 535 -17.49 15.64 7.89
C ASN A 535 -17.49 14.94 6.54
N PHE A 536 -18.54 15.15 5.74
CA PHE A 536 -18.54 14.78 4.33
C PHE A 536 -19.32 15.78 3.46
N SER A 537 -19.04 15.78 2.16
CA SER A 537 -19.89 16.40 1.14
C SER A 537 -19.86 15.57 -0.13
N ALA A 538 -20.97 15.53 -0.88
CA ALA A 538 -21.12 14.80 -2.13
C ALA A 538 -21.84 15.68 -3.16
N LEU A 539 -21.11 16.14 -4.18
CA LEU A 539 -21.60 17.04 -5.23
C LEU A 539 -21.80 16.29 -6.53
N GLY A 540 -22.81 16.69 -7.32
CA GLY A 540 -23.04 16.18 -8.67
C GLY A 540 -23.75 14.83 -8.77
N TYR A 541 -24.08 14.20 -7.64
CA TYR A 541 -24.83 12.94 -7.61
C TYR A 541 -26.32 13.21 -7.90
N PRO A 542 -26.93 12.53 -8.90
CA PRO A 542 -28.32 12.77 -9.28
C PRO A 542 -29.32 12.18 -8.28
N ALA A 543 -28.96 11.11 -7.57
CA ALA A 543 -29.72 10.56 -6.46
C ALA A 543 -29.24 11.13 -5.12
N GLY A 544 -30.05 10.98 -4.06
CA GLY A 544 -29.58 11.27 -2.70
C GLY A 544 -28.44 10.36 -2.27
N MET A 545 -27.71 10.75 -1.23
CA MET A 545 -26.60 9.99 -0.64
C MET A 545 -27.05 9.28 0.64
N THR A 546 -26.84 7.97 0.69
CA THR A 546 -27.09 7.14 1.86
C THR A 546 -25.77 6.74 2.52
N LEU A 547 -25.64 7.04 3.80
CA LEU A 547 -24.56 6.56 4.66
C LEU A 547 -25.08 5.38 5.47
N SER A 548 -24.31 4.29 5.58
CA SER A 548 -24.67 3.12 6.39
C SER A 548 -23.46 2.52 7.09
N VAL A 549 -23.71 1.90 8.25
CA VAL A 549 -22.70 1.21 9.07
C VAL A 549 -23.17 -0.19 9.44
N GLY A 550 -22.24 -1.01 9.94
CA GLY A 550 -22.54 -2.34 10.47
C GLY A 550 -23.45 -2.31 11.71
N THR A 551 -23.95 -3.48 12.13
CA THR A 551 -25.00 -3.61 13.16
C THR A 551 -24.60 -3.15 14.56
N ASP A 552 -23.31 -3.09 14.87
CA ASP A 552 -22.82 -2.65 16.18
C ASP A 552 -22.49 -1.15 16.22
N PHE A 553 -22.82 -0.40 15.17
CA PHE A 553 -22.58 1.03 15.08
C PHE A 553 -23.85 1.76 14.68
N GLU A 554 -23.98 3.02 15.10
CA GLU A 554 -25.08 3.87 14.68
C GLU A 554 -24.57 5.25 14.25
N LEU A 555 -25.30 5.87 13.33
CA LEU A 555 -25.04 7.17 12.76
C LEU A 555 -26.07 8.20 13.20
N SER A 556 -25.67 9.47 13.29
CA SER A 556 -26.58 10.58 13.58
C SER A 556 -26.22 11.84 12.77
N LYS A 557 -27.24 12.60 12.36
CA LYS A 557 -27.07 13.94 11.78
C LYS A 557 -26.85 15.03 12.83
N ASN A 558 -27.30 14.81 14.07
CA ASN A 558 -27.42 15.86 15.11
C ASN A 558 -26.76 15.46 16.45
N GLY A 559 -26.17 14.28 16.53
CA GLY A 559 -25.54 13.74 17.74
C GLY A 559 -26.54 13.25 18.79
N GLN A 560 -27.85 13.27 18.50
CA GLN A 560 -28.92 12.92 19.45
C GLN A 560 -29.76 11.73 18.96
N THR A 561 -30.22 11.75 17.71
CA THR A 561 -31.05 10.69 17.12
C THR A 561 -30.17 9.80 16.24
N TYR A 562 -30.12 8.51 16.56
CA TYR A 562 -29.21 7.56 15.93
C TYR A 562 -29.96 6.47 15.15
N ALA A 563 -29.37 6.03 14.04
CA ALA A 563 -29.88 4.98 13.17
C ALA A 563 -28.73 4.23 12.49
N SER A 564 -28.95 3.02 11.96
CA SER A 564 -27.93 2.27 11.20
C SER A 564 -27.62 2.88 9.82
N SER A 565 -28.51 3.73 9.31
CA SER A 565 -28.33 4.45 8.05
C SER A 565 -28.91 5.86 8.10
N LEU A 566 -28.27 6.79 7.37
CA LEU A 566 -28.74 8.16 7.17
C LEU A 566 -28.92 8.43 5.68
N PHE A 567 -29.99 9.14 5.32
CA PHE A 567 -30.23 9.61 3.96
C PHE A 567 -30.09 11.13 3.87
N TYR A 568 -29.39 11.62 2.85
CA TYR A 568 -29.27 13.02 2.49
C TYR A 568 -29.77 13.20 1.05
N THR A 569 -30.65 14.15 0.82
CA THR A 569 -31.01 14.57 -0.55
C THR A 569 -29.77 15.09 -1.28
N ALA A 570 -29.78 15.12 -2.62
CA ALA A 570 -28.65 15.61 -3.40
C ALA A 570 -28.23 17.04 -3.01
N ALA A 571 -29.20 17.91 -2.69
CA ALA A 571 -28.93 19.27 -2.23
C ALA A 571 -28.29 19.32 -0.83
N GLU A 572 -28.79 18.51 0.12
CA GLU A 572 -28.18 18.42 1.46
C GLU A 572 -26.77 17.84 1.39
N ALA A 573 -26.58 16.76 0.62
CA ALA A 573 -25.30 16.09 0.49
C ALA A 573 -24.23 17.00 -0.13
N GLY A 574 -24.60 17.92 -1.03
CA GLY A 574 -23.68 18.88 -1.64
C GLY A 574 -23.09 19.91 -0.68
N ALA A 575 -23.67 20.10 0.51
CA ALA A 575 -23.09 20.92 1.58
C ALA A 575 -22.06 20.13 2.41
N THR A 576 -21.23 20.84 3.17
CA THR A 576 -20.38 20.22 4.20
C THR A 576 -21.24 19.79 5.38
N ASN A 577 -21.42 18.48 5.56
CA ASN A 577 -22.25 17.87 6.60
C ASN A 577 -21.38 17.29 7.70
N GLN A 578 -21.61 17.69 8.96
CA GLN A 578 -21.08 16.98 10.12
C GLN A 578 -21.98 15.79 10.47
N VAL A 579 -21.36 14.63 10.68
CA VAL A 579 -22.01 13.35 10.98
C VAL A 579 -21.35 12.76 12.21
N TYR A 580 -22.15 12.08 13.02
CA TYR A 580 -21.69 11.40 14.22
C TYR A 580 -21.82 9.91 14.05
N VAL A 581 -20.80 9.16 14.44
CA VAL A 581 -20.83 7.70 14.53
C VAL A 581 -20.51 7.29 15.97
N ARG A 582 -21.22 6.30 16.49
CA ARG A 582 -20.95 5.73 17.81
C ARG A 582 -21.01 4.20 17.76
N TYR A 583 -20.29 3.57 18.67
CA TYR A 583 -20.38 2.13 18.91
C TYR A 583 -21.57 1.84 19.83
N LYS A 584 -22.43 0.92 19.41
CA LYS A 584 -23.57 0.41 20.19
C LYS A 584 -23.75 -1.08 19.90
N PRO A 585 -23.05 -1.94 20.65
CA PRO A 585 -23.06 -3.37 20.42
C PRO A 585 -24.45 -3.98 20.67
N GLY A 586 -24.87 -4.89 19.79
CA GLY A 586 -26.11 -5.67 19.99
C GLY A 586 -25.95 -6.85 20.95
N SER A 587 -24.71 -7.29 21.22
CA SER A 587 -24.36 -8.40 22.11
C SER A 587 -22.93 -8.23 22.65
N THR A 588 -22.60 -8.98 23.70
CA THR A 588 -21.25 -9.02 24.27
C THR A 588 -20.30 -9.70 23.29
N LYS A 589 -19.24 -9.01 22.89
CA LYS A 589 -18.27 -9.43 21.87
C LYS A 589 -16.87 -8.97 22.28
N LEU A 590 -15.89 -9.83 22.04
CA LEU A 590 -14.48 -9.52 22.22
C LEU A 590 -14.04 -8.33 21.37
N ARG A 591 -14.47 -8.30 20.10
CA ARG A 591 -14.19 -7.22 19.15
C ARG A 591 -15.33 -7.08 18.16
N SER A 592 -15.67 -5.83 17.88
CA SER A 592 -16.58 -5.44 16.81
C SER A 592 -15.80 -4.57 15.83
N THR A 593 -15.93 -4.86 14.55
CA THR A 593 -15.31 -4.09 13.46
C THR A 593 -16.39 -3.61 12.50
N GLY A 594 -16.27 -2.39 12.00
CA GLY A 594 -17.21 -1.82 11.04
C GLY A 594 -16.53 -0.80 10.12
N GLN A 595 -17.23 -0.47 9.03
CA GLN A 595 -16.83 0.58 8.10
C GLN A 595 -18.05 1.40 7.70
N LEU A 596 -17.81 2.61 7.17
CA LEU A 596 -18.86 3.50 6.69
C LEU A 596 -19.03 3.34 5.18
N THR A 597 -20.24 3.03 4.73
CA THR A 597 -20.56 2.90 3.31
C THR A 597 -21.38 4.09 2.84
N TYR A 598 -20.90 4.76 1.78
CA TYR A 598 -21.58 5.83 1.08
C TYR A 598 -22.18 5.28 -0.22
N SER A 599 -23.46 5.52 -0.49
CA SER A 599 -24.13 5.01 -1.70
C SER A 599 -25.09 6.03 -2.32
N SER A 600 -25.11 6.11 -3.66
CA SER A 600 -26.02 6.98 -4.41
C SER A 600 -26.28 6.42 -5.81
N GLY A 601 -27.47 5.86 -6.04
CA GLY A 601 -27.74 5.09 -7.27
C GLY A 601 -26.79 3.89 -7.37
N ASP A 602 -26.04 3.81 -8.47
CA ASP A 602 -25.03 2.75 -8.70
C ASP A 602 -23.67 3.05 -8.05
N PHE A 603 -23.46 4.26 -7.53
CA PHE A 603 -22.23 4.61 -6.82
C PHE A 603 -22.22 3.99 -5.42
N THR A 604 -21.12 3.33 -5.05
CA THR A 604 -20.86 2.86 -3.68
C THR A 604 -19.38 2.95 -3.36
N VAL A 605 -19.04 3.50 -2.19
CA VAL A 605 -17.67 3.49 -1.66
C VAL A 605 -17.69 3.24 -0.16
N VAL A 606 -16.70 2.49 0.32
CA VAL A 606 -16.50 2.20 1.75
C VAL A 606 -15.30 2.99 2.25
N LYS A 607 -15.43 3.62 3.41
CA LYS A 607 -14.42 4.47 4.03
C LYS A 607 -14.35 4.23 5.53
N GLY A 608 -13.17 4.50 6.08
CA GLY A 608 -12.90 4.45 7.50
C GLY A 608 -12.89 3.05 8.13
N VAL A 609 -12.39 2.99 9.35
CA VAL A 609 -12.31 1.80 10.18
C VAL A 609 -12.87 2.12 11.56
N LEU A 610 -13.84 1.33 12.00
CA LEU A 610 -14.47 1.45 13.31
C LEU A 610 -14.17 0.18 14.10
N THR A 611 -13.67 0.32 15.32
CA THR A 611 -13.48 -0.79 16.25
C THR A 611 -14.07 -0.49 17.62
N GLY A 612 -14.41 -1.53 18.35
CA GLY A 612 -14.82 -1.44 19.75
C GLY A 612 -14.94 -2.83 20.38
N THR A 613 -15.05 -2.90 21.69
CA THR A 613 -15.26 -4.16 22.42
C THR A 613 -16.41 -4.00 23.40
N SER A 614 -17.20 -5.04 23.62
CA SER A 614 -18.25 -5.05 24.64
C SER A 614 -18.02 -6.09 25.74
N LEU A 615 -16.89 -6.80 25.69
CA LEU A 615 -16.50 -7.81 26.67
C LEU A 615 -15.54 -7.21 27.71
N PRO A 616 -16.03 -6.83 28.90
CA PRO A 616 -15.21 -6.18 29.91
C PRO A 616 -14.17 -7.14 30.49
N LYS A 617 -12.98 -6.62 30.81
CA LYS A 617 -11.90 -7.39 31.44
C LYS A 617 -12.30 -7.98 32.79
N SER A 618 -13.16 -7.29 33.54
CA SER A 618 -13.73 -7.78 34.81
C SER A 618 -14.57 -9.06 34.71
N SER A 619 -14.96 -9.47 33.49
CA SER A 619 -15.71 -10.71 33.24
C SER A 619 -14.86 -11.86 32.75
N THR A 620 -13.56 -11.63 32.51
CA THR A 620 -12.61 -12.61 31.97
C THR A 620 -11.43 -12.77 32.93
N LEU A 621 -10.70 -13.87 32.78
CA LEU A 621 -9.34 -13.98 33.33
C LEU A 621 -8.36 -13.58 32.22
N ASP A 622 -7.66 -12.48 32.40
CA ASP A 622 -6.68 -11.97 31.45
C ASP A 622 -5.25 -12.30 31.94
N ILE A 623 -4.50 -13.03 31.11
CA ILE A 623 -3.14 -13.49 31.44
C ILE A 623 -2.14 -12.90 30.45
N VAL A 624 -1.04 -12.34 30.96
CA VAL A 624 0.02 -11.70 30.17
C VAL A 624 1.38 -12.35 30.41
N SER A 625 2.18 -12.48 29.35
CA SER A 625 3.62 -12.73 29.42
C SER A 625 4.39 -11.46 29.03
N TRP A 626 5.43 -11.10 29.78
CA TRP A 626 6.24 -9.93 29.46
C TRP A 626 7.69 -10.05 29.95
N ASN A 627 8.64 -10.14 29.02
CA ASN A 627 10.04 -9.88 29.30
C ASN A 627 10.25 -8.37 29.49
N LEU A 628 10.73 -7.97 30.67
CA LEU A 628 10.83 -6.57 31.06
C LEU A 628 12.24 -5.97 30.84
N GLU A 629 13.12 -6.69 30.13
CA GLU A 629 14.48 -6.29 29.76
C GLU A 629 15.29 -5.77 30.96
N TRP A 630 15.88 -6.71 31.72
CA TRP A 630 16.74 -6.41 32.87
C TRP A 630 16.16 -5.40 33.87
N PHE A 631 14.89 -5.53 34.21
CA PHE A 631 14.16 -4.50 34.96
C PHE A 631 14.86 -4.06 36.25
N GLY A 632 15.17 -2.76 36.31
CA GLY A 632 15.83 -2.10 37.43
C GLY A 632 17.30 -2.45 37.62
N ALA A 633 17.95 -3.06 36.62
CA ALA A 633 19.40 -3.18 36.56
C ALA A 633 20.03 -1.83 36.20
N ASP A 634 21.10 -1.48 36.90
CA ASP A 634 22.11 -0.52 36.42
C ASP A 634 23.18 -1.33 35.65
N LYS A 635 24.24 -0.67 35.21
CA LYS A 635 25.39 -1.26 34.54
C LYS A 635 25.98 -2.43 35.32
N ASP A 636 26.44 -3.43 34.57
CA ASP A 636 27.19 -4.55 35.14
C ASP A 636 28.54 -4.10 35.74
N ASP A 637 29.23 -5.01 36.43
CA ASP A 637 30.55 -4.75 37.05
C ASP A 637 31.63 -4.28 36.05
N ARG A 638 31.38 -4.41 34.74
CA ARG A 638 32.29 -3.99 33.66
C ARG A 638 31.85 -2.65 33.06
N GLY A 639 30.82 -2.02 33.60
CA GLY A 639 30.26 -0.75 33.14
C GLY A 639 29.41 -0.87 31.87
N ALA A 640 29.02 -2.10 31.48
CA ALA A 640 28.15 -2.32 30.32
C ALA A 640 26.69 -2.17 30.73
N GLU A 641 25.93 -1.42 29.93
CA GLU A 641 24.49 -1.28 30.08
C GLU A 641 23.80 -2.61 29.74
N LEU A 642 22.81 -3.00 30.55
CA LEU A 642 22.12 -4.28 30.42
C LEU A 642 20.72 -4.15 29.84
N GLY A 643 20.01 -3.07 30.16
CA GLY A 643 18.67 -2.75 29.65
C GLY A 643 18.56 -1.27 29.25
N PRO A 644 17.37 -0.65 29.36
CA PRO A 644 17.21 0.79 29.15
C PRO A 644 18.09 1.61 30.08
N ASP A 645 18.75 2.64 29.53
CA ASP A 645 19.76 3.48 30.22
C ASP A 645 19.22 4.42 31.32
N ASN A 646 17.91 4.39 31.56
CA ASN A 646 17.23 5.20 32.57
C ASN A 646 16.20 4.34 33.32
N GLU A 647 16.60 3.84 34.48
CA GLU A 647 15.82 2.90 35.29
C GLU A 647 14.57 3.56 35.89
N GLU A 648 14.62 4.87 36.20
CA GLU A 648 13.46 5.62 36.70
C GLU A 648 12.39 5.75 35.61
N LEU A 649 12.80 6.00 34.36
CA LEU A 649 11.91 6.02 33.21
C LEU A 649 11.36 4.63 32.90
N GLN A 650 12.21 3.60 32.94
CA GLN A 650 11.77 2.20 32.77
C GLN A 650 10.71 1.83 33.82
N PHE A 651 10.93 2.18 35.08
CA PHE A 651 9.98 1.98 36.17
C PHE A 651 8.64 2.69 35.91
N ALA A 652 8.68 3.98 35.56
CA ALA A 652 7.47 4.76 35.30
C ALA A 652 6.68 4.20 34.10
N ASN A 653 7.39 3.78 33.05
CA ASN A 653 6.80 3.16 31.87
C ASN A 653 6.22 1.78 32.17
N ALA A 654 6.91 0.95 32.97
CA ALA A 654 6.43 -0.35 33.41
C ALA A 654 5.12 -0.21 34.21
N LYS A 655 5.06 0.76 35.13
CA LYS A 655 3.84 1.10 35.86
C LYS A 655 2.70 1.49 34.92
N LYS A 656 2.96 2.39 33.97
CA LYS A 656 1.98 2.85 32.97
C LYS A 656 1.48 1.70 32.10
N ALA A 657 2.38 0.82 31.66
CA ALA A 657 2.04 -0.37 30.90
C ALA A 657 1.13 -1.30 31.70
N LEU A 658 1.46 -1.62 32.96
CA LEU A 658 0.63 -2.49 33.80
C LEU A 658 -0.76 -1.90 34.09
N GLN A 659 -0.87 -0.60 34.28
CA GLN A 659 -2.16 0.09 34.42
C GLN A 659 -3.00 0.02 33.14
N THR A 660 -2.34 -0.01 31.98
CA THR A 660 -3.01 -0.09 30.66
C THR A 660 -3.43 -1.53 30.34
N LEU A 661 -2.55 -2.49 30.64
CA LEU A 661 -2.81 -3.91 30.45
C LEU A 661 -3.91 -4.40 31.39
N ASP A 662 -3.94 -3.91 32.63
CA ASP A 662 -4.95 -4.25 33.64
C ASP A 662 -5.24 -5.77 33.74
N ALA A 663 -4.20 -6.59 33.58
CA ALA A 663 -4.30 -8.04 33.54
C ALA A 663 -4.46 -8.65 34.93
N ASP A 664 -5.09 -9.80 35.03
CA ASP A 664 -5.27 -10.48 36.32
C ASP A 664 -4.02 -11.23 36.75
N ILE A 665 -3.25 -11.74 35.79
CA ILE A 665 -1.98 -12.43 35.99
C ILE A 665 -0.96 -11.91 34.99
N VAL A 666 0.24 -11.54 35.46
CA VAL A 666 1.37 -11.15 34.62
C VAL A 666 2.59 -11.99 34.98
N ALA A 667 3.09 -12.76 34.03
CA ALA A 667 4.33 -13.51 34.14
C ALA A 667 5.49 -12.70 33.57
N PHE A 668 6.40 -12.26 34.44
CA PHE A 668 7.56 -11.47 34.05
C PHE A 668 8.81 -12.30 33.89
N GLN A 669 9.63 -11.92 32.93
CA GLN A 669 11.00 -12.38 32.75
C GLN A 669 11.97 -11.21 32.94
N GLU A 670 13.23 -11.54 33.22
CA GLU A 670 14.34 -10.57 33.35
C GLU A 670 14.18 -9.51 34.43
N ILE A 671 13.59 -9.87 35.56
CA ILE A 671 13.62 -8.99 36.74
C ILE A 671 15.01 -9.07 37.39
N ALA A 672 15.73 -7.95 37.35
CA ALA A 672 17.09 -7.85 37.88
C ALA A 672 17.17 -7.29 39.29
N ASN A 673 16.17 -6.49 39.70
CA ASN A 673 16.16 -5.81 40.98
C ASN A 673 14.88 -6.08 41.78
N ASP A 674 14.99 -6.91 42.83
CA ASP A 674 13.86 -7.28 43.68
C ASP A 674 13.23 -6.06 44.39
N ALA A 675 14.03 -5.06 44.76
CA ALA A 675 13.56 -3.86 45.45
C ALA A 675 12.78 -2.93 44.51
N ALA A 676 13.22 -2.82 43.24
CA ALA A 676 12.48 -2.11 42.21
C ALA A 676 11.13 -2.79 41.94
N MET A 677 11.11 -4.11 41.79
CA MET A 677 9.86 -4.86 41.57
C MET A 677 8.90 -4.76 42.77
N ALA A 678 9.43 -4.85 44.00
CA ALA A 678 8.62 -4.64 45.21
C ALA A 678 8.04 -3.22 45.28
N SER A 679 8.82 -2.20 44.91
CA SER A 679 8.38 -0.81 44.84
C SER A 679 7.29 -0.61 43.78
N LEU A 680 7.44 -1.23 42.60
CA LEU A 680 6.45 -1.17 41.53
C LEU A 680 5.10 -1.76 41.97
N MET A 681 5.13 -2.93 42.61
CA MET A 681 3.93 -3.58 43.13
C MET A 681 3.31 -2.80 44.30
N ALA A 682 4.10 -2.12 45.13
CA ALA A 682 3.59 -1.23 46.18
C ALA A 682 2.84 -0.01 45.61
N GLU A 683 3.25 0.49 44.44
CA GLU A 683 2.55 1.56 43.71
C GLU A 683 1.32 1.07 42.91
N LEU A 684 1.12 -0.25 42.83
CA LEU A 684 -0.01 -0.92 42.18
C LEU A 684 -0.73 -1.81 43.21
N PRO A 685 -1.41 -1.24 44.21
CA PRO A 685 -1.86 -1.96 45.40
C PRO A 685 -2.91 -3.07 45.14
N ALA A 686 -3.48 -3.14 43.94
CA ALA A 686 -4.34 -4.26 43.52
C ALA A 686 -3.54 -5.56 43.34
N TYR A 687 -2.25 -5.45 42.99
CA TYR A 687 -1.39 -6.59 42.74
C TYR A 687 -0.67 -7.07 44.00
N ASP A 688 -0.32 -8.34 43.95
CA ASP A 688 0.69 -8.99 44.78
C ASP A 688 1.53 -9.89 43.85
N PHE A 689 2.62 -10.46 44.34
CA PHE A 689 3.51 -11.23 43.47
C PHE A 689 4.18 -12.40 44.18
N VAL A 690 4.57 -13.38 43.36
CA VAL A 690 5.49 -14.45 43.73
C VAL A 690 6.72 -14.42 42.82
N ARG A 691 7.83 -14.99 43.28
CA ARG A 691 9.12 -14.95 42.55
C ARG A 691 9.89 -16.25 42.65
N SER A 692 10.69 -16.51 41.63
CA SER A 692 11.71 -17.57 41.68
C SER A 692 12.94 -17.09 42.46
N ASP A 693 13.45 -17.94 43.35
CA ASP A 693 14.73 -17.72 44.04
C ASP A 693 15.95 -18.19 43.23
N VAL A 694 15.73 -18.97 42.16
CA VAL A 694 16.81 -19.41 41.28
C VAL A 694 16.83 -18.62 39.97
N HIS A 695 18.04 -18.41 39.48
CA HIS A 695 18.35 -17.71 38.23
C HIS A 695 19.67 -18.27 37.68
N SER A 696 20.08 -17.83 36.50
CA SER A 696 21.34 -18.26 35.87
C SER A 696 22.52 -18.07 36.84
N TYR A 697 23.22 -19.16 37.16
CA TYR A 697 24.34 -19.20 38.11
C TYR A 697 24.02 -18.83 39.57
N SER A 698 22.76 -18.86 40.01
CA SER A 698 22.41 -18.60 41.42
C SER A 698 23.03 -19.59 42.43
N TRP A 699 23.56 -20.71 41.93
CA TRP A 699 24.30 -21.74 42.68
C TRP A 699 25.80 -21.43 42.81
N ASP A 700 26.32 -20.43 42.09
CA ASP A 700 27.72 -20.03 42.05
C ASP A 700 27.87 -18.53 42.35
N PRO A 701 27.87 -18.13 43.63
CA PRO A 701 27.95 -16.72 44.02
C PRO A 701 29.28 -16.04 43.61
N SER A 702 30.30 -16.81 43.22
CA SER A 702 31.60 -16.25 42.81
C SER A 702 31.54 -15.49 41.48
N ARG A 703 30.50 -15.70 40.67
CA ARG A 703 30.35 -15.08 39.35
C ARG A 703 29.81 -13.65 39.37
N ASN A 704 29.24 -13.20 40.49
CA ASN A 704 28.66 -11.86 40.67
C ASN A 704 27.87 -11.34 39.46
N LEU A 705 26.90 -12.12 38.97
CA LEU A 705 26.09 -11.74 37.83
C LEU A 705 24.84 -11.00 38.30
N VAL A 706 24.44 -9.99 37.54
CA VAL A 706 23.11 -9.38 37.68
C VAL A 706 22.06 -10.46 37.39
N PRO A 707 21.08 -10.69 38.28
CA PRO A 707 20.15 -11.79 38.11
C PRO A 707 19.10 -11.48 37.03
N GLN A 708 18.53 -12.54 36.44
CA GLN A 708 17.35 -12.44 35.56
C GLN A 708 16.27 -13.37 36.12
N LYS A 709 15.47 -12.86 37.05
CA LYS A 709 14.50 -13.68 37.81
C LYS A 709 13.14 -13.71 37.11
N LEU A 710 12.41 -14.78 37.40
CA LEU A 710 11.02 -14.97 37.00
C LEU A 710 10.09 -14.51 38.13
N TYR A 711 9.06 -13.76 37.76
CA TYR A 711 8.02 -13.28 38.66
C TYR A 711 6.63 -13.61 38.10
N VAL A 712 5.65 -13.81 38.98
CA VAL A 712 4.24 -13.82 38.62
C VAL A 712 3.53 -12.82 39.52
N ALA A 713 3.07 -11.72 38.95
CA ALA A 713 2.18 -10.78 39.62
C ALA A 713 0.73 -11.16 39.36
N TYR A 714 -0.15 -10.88 40.32
CA TYR A 714 -1.56 -11.21 40.22
C TYR A 714 -2.43 -10.22 41.00
N LYS A 715 -3.65 -9.97 40.51
CA LYS A 715 -4.66 -9.16 41.22
C LYS A 715 -5.26 -9.93 42.38
N LYS A 716 -5.21 -9.37 43.60
CA LYS A 716 -5.61 -10.05 44.85
C LYS A 716 -7.11 -10.31 44.99
N ASP A 717 -7.93 -9.53 44.31
CA ASP A 717 -9.40 -9.66 44.30
C ASP A 717 -9.88 -10.74 43.33
N VAL A 718 -9.10 -11.05 42.29
CA VAL A 718 -9.40 -12.09 41.29
C VAL A 718 -8.68 -13.40 41.61
N VAL A 719 -7.43 -13.35 42.09
CA VAL A 719 -6.54 -14.49 42.19
C VAL A 719 -6.02 -14.71 43.61
N LYS A 720 -6.04 -15.97 44.05
CA LYS A 720 -5.42 -16.44 45.28
C LYS A 720 -4.33 -17.46 45.00
N VAL A 721 -3.10 -17.18 45.41
CA VAL A 721 -2.00 -18.15 45.36
C VAL A 721 -2.21 -19.24 46.42
N LYS A 722 -2.17 -20.51 46.00
CA LYS A 722 -2.20 -21.68 46.90
C LYS A 722 -0.80 -22.16 47.21
N SER A 723 0.05 -22.28 46.20
CA SER A 723 1.42 -22.75 46.33
C SER A 723 2.31 -22.24 45.20
N GLN A 724 3.63 -22.25 45.41
CA GLN A 724 4.63 -22.01 44.38
C GLN A 724 5.74 -23.05 44.46
N LYS A 725 6.35 -23.37 43.31
CA LYS A 725 7.41 -24.37 43.20
C LYS A 725 8.35 -24.05 42.03
N VAL A 726 9.64 -24.00 42.29
CA VAL A 726 10.67 -24.04 41.23
C VAL A 726 10.75 -25.48 40.71
N LEU A 727 10.32 -25.71 39.47
CA LEU A 727 10.34 -27.03 38.87
C LEU A 727 11.78 -27.47 38.58
N LEU A 728 12.01 -28.78 38.58
CA LEU A 728 13.32 -29.40 38.28
C LEU A 728 14.46 -29.03 39.25
N HIS A 729 14.20 -28.24 40.30
CA HIS A 729 15.22 -27.77 41.24
C HIS A 729 16.01 -28.91 41.88
N LYS A 730 15.32 -29.95 42.38
CA LYS A 730 15.99 -31.10 42.99
C LYS A 730 16.88 -31.84 41.99
N LEU A 731 16.39 -32.07 40.77
CA LEU A 731 17.16 -32.71 39.71
C LEU A 731 18.42 -31.89 39.40
N TYR A 732 18.29 -30.57 39.26
CA TYR A 732 19.43 -29.72 38.96
C TYR A 732 20.46 -29.68 40.11
N GLN A 733 20.03 -29.66 41.37
CA GLN A 733 20.92 -29.77 42.53
C GLN A 733 21.68 -31.10 42.55
N ASP A 734 21.02 -32.21 42.19
CA ASP A 734 21.68 -33.52 42.09
C ASP A 734 22.69 -33.57 40.94
N VAL A 735 22.41 -32.90 39.82
CA VAL A 735 23.35 -32.72 38.70
C VAL A 735 24.57 -31.89 39.14
N LEU A 736 24.36 -30.79 39.87
CA LEU A 736 25.46 -29.97 40.41
C LEU A 736 26.30 -30.74 41.46
N ALA A 737 25.66 -31.61 42.25
CA ALA A 737 26.34 -32.47 43.23
C ALA A 737 27.00 -33.72 42.61
N GLY A 738 26.79 -33.97 41.31
CA GLY A 738 27.28 -35.16 40.62
C GLY A 738 26.58 -36.47 41.03
N THR A 739 25.41 -36.39 41.67
CA THR A 739 24.60 -37.54 42.10
C THR A 739 23.51 -37.92 41.10
N ALA A 740 23.22 -37.06 40.12
CA ALA A 740 22.42 -37.36 38.94
C ALA A 740 23.18 -36.94 37.66
N THR A 741 22.80 -37.54 36.53
CA THR A 741 23.32 -37.15 35.22
C THR A 741 22.16 -36.89 34.26
N LEU A 742 22.36 -35.96 33.32
CA LEU A 742 21.48 -35.70 32.18
C LEU A 742 22.07 -36.43 30.96
N PRO A 743 21.54 -37.61 30.58
CA PRO A 743 22.06 -38.36 29.45
C PRO A 743 22.01 -37.53 28.18
N ASP A 744 23.09 -37.55 27.40
CA ASP A 744 23.18 -36.89 26.09
C ASP A 744 22.88 -35.37 26.09
N TYR A 745 23.04 -34.69 27.23
CA TYR A 745 22.88 -33.24 27.29
C TYR A 745 23.92 -32.55 26.38
N PRO A 746 23.53 -31.64 25.48
CA PRO A 746 24.38 -31.17 24.37
C PRO A 746 25.46 -30.14 24.77
N ALA A 747 25.69 -29.97 26.07
CA ALA A 747 26.68 -29.05 26.64
C ALA A 747 27.10 -29.52 28.04
N ALA A 748 27.87 -28.70 28.78
CA ALA A 748 28.13 -28.95 30.19
C ALA A 748 26.81 -29.02 30.98
N GLN A 749 26.59 -30.04 31.81
CA GLN A 749 25.32 -30.24 32.53
C GLN A 749 24.99 -29.09 33.51
N THR A 750 26.00 -28.35 33.96
CA THR A 750 25.86 -27.09 34.72
C THR A 750 25.20 -25.95 33.93
N SER A 751 24.92 -26.17 32.65
CA SER A 751 24.24 -25.22 31.77
C SER A 751 22.78 -25.60 31.48
N PHE A 752 22.26 -26.66 32.12
CA PHE A 752 20.85 -27.06 32.10
C PHE A 752 19.94 -25.88 32.47
N TRP A 753 18.87 -25.68 31.69
CA TRP A 753 17.92 -24.57 31.85
C TRP A 753 18.61 -23.22 32.05
N ALA A 754 19.33 -22.79 31.00
CA ALA A 754 20.07 -21.53 31.00
C ALA A 754 21.04 -21.37 32.21
N SER A 755 21.64 -22.46 32.68
CA SER A 755 22.55 -22.50 33.83
C SER A 755 21.88 -22.28 35.19
N GLY A 756 20.61 -22.70 35.33
CA GLY A 756 19.86 -22.68 36.60
C GLY A 756 18.68 -21.71 36.64
N ARG A 757 18.31 -21.09 35.52
CA ARG A 757 17.06 -20.32 35.38
C ARG A 757 15.90 -21.28 35.11
N LEU A 758 15.54 -22.01 36.16
CA LEU A 758 14.54 -23.08 36.11
C LEU A 758 13.10 -22.53 36.02
N PRO A 759 12.14 -23.28 35.45
CA PRO A 759 10.72 -22.90 35.40
C PRO A 759 10.10 -22.65 36.77
N LEU A 760 9.30 -21.59 36.89
CA LEU A 760 8.51 -21.29 38.09
C LEU A 760 7.06 -21.74 37.89
N LEU A 761 6.60 -22.71 38.68
CA LEU A 761 5.19 -23.11 38.74
C LEU A 761 4.49 -22.42 39.91
N VAL A 762 3.32 -21.84 39.64
CA VAL A 762 2.46 -21.22 40.64
C VAL A 762 1.06 -21.82 40.52
N GLU A 763 0.54 -22.30 41.63
CA GLU A 763 -0.82 -22.84 41.74
C GLU A 763 -1.76 -21.73 42.23
N LEU A 764 -2.73 -21.38 41.40
CA LEU A 764 -3.60 -20.22 41.53
C LEU A 764 -5.08 -20.63 41.54
N GLU A 765 -5.86 -20.07 42.45
CA GLU A 765 -7.33 -20.11 42.40
C GLU A 765 -7.82 -18.76 41.88
N ALA A 766 -8.38 -18.75 40.68
CA ALA A 766 -8.88 -17.55 40.00
C ALA A 766 -10.40 -17.54 40.02
N THR A 767 -11.01 -16.39 40.32
CA THR A 767 -12.47 -16.21 40.32
C THR A 767 -12.86 -15.07 39.41
N VAL A 768 -13.56 -15.39 38.31
CA VAL A 768 -14.10 -14.41 37.36
C VAL A 768 -15.56 -14.72 37.08
N ASN A 769 -16.39 -13.69 36.98
CA ASN A 769 -17.84 -13.83 36.79
C ASN A 769 -18.53 -14.79 37.81
N GLY A 770 -18.02 -14.84 39.05
CA GLY A 770 -18.54 -15.72 40.10
C GLY A 770 -18.17 -17.21 39.95
N VAL A 771 -17.37 -17.57 38.95
CA VAL A 771 -16.86 -18.93 38.74
C VAL A 771 -15.41 -19.00 39.20
N THR A 772 -15.11 -19.97 40.06
CA THR A 772 -13.75 -20.19 40.58
C THR A 772 -13.12 -21.41 39.91
N GLN A 773 -11.89 -21.26 39.38
CA GLN A 773 -11.11 -22.35 38.81
C GLN A 773 -9.69 -22.40 39.40
N GLN A 774 -9.16 -23.61 39.54
CA GLN A 774 -7.77 -23.88 39.88
C GLN A 774 -6.94 -23.90 38.60
N ILE A 775 -5.89 -23.07 38.53
CA ILE A 775 -4.99 -22.92 37.39
C ILE A 775 -3.54 -23.07 37.86
N TYR A 776 -2.71 -23.69 37.02
CA TYR A 776 -1.27 -23.81 37.21
C TYR A 776 -0.56 -22.96 36.16
N VAL A 777 0.14 -21.94 36.60
CA VAL A 777 0.94 -21.06 35.73
C VAL A 777 2.40 -21.50 35.78
N VAL A 778 3.00 -21.79 34.62
CA VAL A 778 4.42 -22.11 34.48
C VAL A 778 5.10 -20.99 33.71
N ASN A 779 5.80 -20.12 34.43
CA ASN A 779 6.59 -19.04 33.85
C ASN A 779 7.96 -19.57 33.40
N LEU A 780 8.36 -19.24 32.17
CA LEU A 780 9.58 -19.68 31.51
C LEU A 780 10.46 -18.50 31.06
N HIS A 781 11.77 -18.71 31.11
CA HIS A 781 12.72 -17.94 30.31
C HIS A 781 13.81 -18.90 29.81
N THR A 782 13.63 -19.46 28.61
CA THR A 782 14.52 -20.52 28.09
C THR A 782 15.87 -19.94 27.66
N ARG A 783 16.82 -20.79 27.22
CA ARG A 783 18.16 -20.35 26.83
C ARG A 783 18.13 -19.54 25.52
N ALA A 784 18.62 -18.30 25.56
CA ALA A 784 18.77 -17.45 24.39
C ALA A 784 19.77 -18.00 23.35
N ASN A 785 19.54 -17.59 22.10
CA ASN A 785 20.39 -17.93 20.96
C ASN A 785 21.18 -16.70 20.49
N SER A 786 22.41 -16.90 20.03
CA SER A 786 23.20 -15.84 19.40
C SER A 786 23.68 -16.32 18.03
N GLY A 787 23.24 -15.63 16.98
CA GLY A 787 23.53 -16.00 15.61
C GLY A 787 23.08 -17.43 15.27
N THR A 788 23.88 -18.13 14.47
CA THR A 788 23.54 -19.43 13.88
C THR A 788 23.95 -20.64 14.74
N ASN A 789 24.33 -20.44 16.00
CA ASN A 789 24.82 -21.50 16.88
C ASN A 789 23.69 -22.49 17.24
N VAL A 790 23.86 -23.75 16.84
CA VAL A 790 22.86 -24.81 17.07
C VAL A 790 22.94 -25.40 18.50
N THR A 791 24.02 -25.14 19.24
CA THR A 791 24.18 -25.72 20.60
C THR A 791 23.10 -25.21 21.58
N PRO A 792 22.84 -23.89 21.72
CA PRO A 792 21.77 -23.40 22.58
C PRO A 792 20.38 -23.87 22.14
N TYR A 793 20.13 -24.00 20.83
CA TYR A 793 18.91 -24.63 20.28
C TYR A 793 18.73 -26.07 20.78
N ASN A 794 19.78 -26.90 20.69
CA ASN A 794 19.73 -28.28 21.18
C ASN A 794 19.53 -28.35 22.71
N GLN A 795 20.13 -27.42 23.46
CA GLN A 795 19.90 -27.31 24.90
C GLN A 795 18.44 -26.99 25.20
N ARG A 796 17.86 -25.97 24.56
CA ARG A 796 16.42 -25.63 24.70
C ARG A 796 15.54 -26.83 24.39
N LYS A 797 15.78 -27.50 23.27
CA LYS A 797 15.00 -28.69 22.87
C LYS A 797 15.04 -29.78 23.94
N TYR A 798 16.21 -30.04 24.52
CA TYR A 798 16.36 -31.00 25.61
C TYR A 798 15.65 -30.54 26.89
N ASP A 799 15.88 -29.29 27.31
CA ASP A 799 15.32 -28.67 28.51
C ASP A 799 13.78 -28.69 28.51
N VAL A 800 13.19 -28.32 27.38
CA VAL A 800 11.74 -28.32 27.13
C VAL A 800 11.17 -29.74 27.13
N GLN A 801 11.89 -30.73 26.57
CA GLN A 801 11.46 -32.13 26.62
C GLN A 801 11.42 -32.65 28.07
N VAL A 802 12.45 -32.38 28.88
CA VAL A 802 12.46 -32.76 30.30
C VAL A 802 11.31 -32.10 31.07
N LEU A 803 11.01 -30.83 30.78
CA LEU A 803 9.85 -30.16 31.35
C LEU A 803 8.55 -30.84 30.95
N LYS A 804 8.35 -31.16 29.67
CA LYS A 804 7.16 -31.87 29.19
C LYS A 804 6.96 -33.19 29.91
N ASP A 805 7.99 -34.03 29.97
CA ASP A 805 7.92 -35.34 30.61
C ASP A 805 7.60 -35.21 32.11
N SER A 806 8.17 -34.19 32.76
CA SER A 806 7.92 -33.90 34.17
C SER A 806 6.49 -33.42 34.43
N LEU A 807 5.95 -32.55 33.56
CA LEU A 807 4.57 -32.08 33.65
C LEU A 807 3.58 -33.21 33.40
N ALA A 808 3.82 -34.04 32.37
CA ALA A 808 2.98 -35.20 32.09
C ALA A 808 2.94 -36.21 33.26
N ALA A 809 4.08 -36.39 33.94
CA ALA A 809 4.17 -37.33 35.08
C ALA A 809 3.56 -36.78 36.37
N GLN A 810 3.72 -35.49 36.67
CA GLN A 810 3.36 -34.92 37.98
C GLN A 810 2.06 -34.09 37.97
N TYR A 811 1.68 -33.56 36.81
CA TYR A 811 0.52 -32.66 36.66
C TYR A 811 -0.37 -33.09 35.48
N PRO A 812 -0.78 -34.38 35.40
CA PRO A 812 -1.67 -34.82 34.33
C PRO A 812 -3.06 -34.18 34.51
N ASN A 813 -3.68 -33.75 33.42
CA ASN A 813 -5.06 -33.24 33.36
C ASN A 813 -5.34 -32.00 34.23
N VAL A 814 -4.34 -31.17 34.51
CA VAL A 814 -4.57 -29.89 35.18
C VAL A 814 -4.80 -28.76 34.17
N ASN A 815 -5.48 -27.70 34.59
CA ASN A 815 -5.58 -26.45 33.86
C ASN A 815 -4.24 -25.73 33.92
N LEU A 816 -3.42 -25.89 32.88
CA LEU A 816 -2.04 -25.40 32.81
C LEU A 816 -1.94 -24.26 31.82
N VAL A 817 -1.31 -23.17 32.22
CA VAL A 817 -0.86 -22.08 31.35
C VAL A 817 0.65 -21.99 31.42
N MET A 818 1.32 -22.33 30.33
CA MET A 818 2.77 -22.22 30.18
C MET A 818 3.07 -20.99 29.34
N LEU A 819 3.83 -20.05 29.89
CA LEU A 819 4.09 -18.77 29.23
C LEU A 819 5.45 -18.19 29.59
N GLY A 820 5.94 -17.29 28.76
CA GLY A 820 7.21 -16.61 28.99
C GLY A 820 7.98 -16.33 27.71
N ASP A 821 9.15 -15.72 27.87
CA ASP A 821 10.17 -15.63 26.83
C ASP A 821 10.77 -17.02 26.58
N MET A 822 10.30 -17.67 25.54
CA MET A 822 10.77 -19.00 25.14
C MET A 822 11.97 -18.93 24.19
N ASN A 823 12.47 -17.74 23.86
CA ASN A 823 13.64 -17.48 23.01
C ASN A 823 13.62 -18.25 21.68
N GLU A 824 12.42 -18.62 21.22
CA GLU A 824 12.16 -19.52 20.12
C GLU A 824 10.78 -19.20 19.56
N ASP A 825 10.63 -19.21 18.24
CA ASP A 825 9.32 -19.11 17.61
C ASP A 825 8.60 -20.47 17.64
N VAL A 826 7.28 -20.46 17.75
CA VAL A 826 6.48 -21.70 17.86
C VAL A 826 6.24 -22.39 16.52
N ASP A 827 6.39 -21.70 15.40
CA ASP A 827 6.23 -22.24 14.05
C ASP A 827 7.56 -22.75 13.47
N ILE A 828 8.60 -21.90 13.42
CA ILE A 828 9.92 -22.19 12.87
C ILE A 828 11.01 -21.60 13.75
N SER A 829 12.07 -22.37 13.97
CA SER A 829 13.12 -21.92 14.89
C SER A 829 13.81 -20.65 14.40
N VAL A 830 14.15 -19.78 15.35
CA VAL A 830 14.99 -18.59 15.16
C VAL A 830 16.42 -18.94 14.71
N VAL A 831 16.77 -20.23 14.69
CA VAL A 831 18.07 -20.77 14.30
C VAL A 831 17.95 -21.56 13.02
N ASN A 832 18.60 -21.08 11.95
CA ASN A 832 18.80 -21.80 10.69
C ASN A 832 17.50 -22.39 10.09
N ASN A 833 16.33 -21.79 10.37
CA ASN A 833 15.02 -22.28 9.95
C ASN A 833 14.76 -23.75 10.33
N LEU A 834 15.33 -24.20 11.45
CA LEU A 834 15.10 -25.54 11.98
C LEU A 834 13.66 -25.67 12.49
N PRO A 835 13.13 -26.89 12.69
CA PRO A 835 11.87 -27.06 13.40
C PRO A 835 11.95 -26.46 14.81
N SER A 836 10.89 -25.80 15.27
CA SER A 836 10.86 -25.17 16.60
C SER A 836 11.32 -26.13 17.70
N SER A 837 12.13 -25.63 18.65
CA SER A 837 12.50 -26.40 19.85
C SER A 837 11.31 -26.63 20.80
N LEU A 838 10.18 -25.95 20.56
CA LEU A 838 8.91 -26.11 21.29
C LEU A 838 7.98 -27.17 20.68
N ASN A 839 8.37 -27.81 19.57
CA ASN A 839 7.54 -28.80 18.87
C ASN A 839 7.02 -29.94 19.75
N SER A 840 7.72 -30.29 20.83
CA SER A 840 7.24 -31.30 21.78
C SER A 840 5.90 -30.89 22.42
N PHE A 841 5.64 -29.60 22.63
CA PHE A 841 4.35 -29.09 23.09
C PHE A 841 3.43 -28.72 21.92
N VAL A 842 3.93 -28.02 20.90
CA VAL A 842 3.11 -27.52 19.77
C VAL A 842 2.40 -28.65 19.01
N LEU A 843 3.08 -29.80 18.84
CA LEU A 843 2.54 -30.94 18.08
C LEU A 843 1.76 -31.94 18.95
N ASP A 844 1.65 -31.72 20.26
CA ASP A 844 0.96 -32.61 21.18
C ASP A 844 -0.49 -32.17 21.39
N ASN A 845 -1.44 -33.06 21.10
CA ASN A 845 -2.88 -32.80 21.21
C ASN A 845 -3.38 -32.48 22.64
N ASN A 846 -2.54 -32.67 23.66
CA ASN A 846 -2.83 -32.29 25.04
C ASN A 846 -2.54 -30.81 25.32
N TYR A 847 -1.93 -30.09 24.38
CA TYR A 847 -1.60 -28.68 24.51
C TYR A 847 -2.07 -27.89 23.28
N LYS A 848 -2.24 -26.58 23.44
CA LYS A 848 -2.49 -25.64 22.34
C LYS A 848 -1.60 -24.42 22.51
N ALA A 849 -0.76 -24.15 21.50
CA ALA A 849 -0.01 -22.90 21.42
C ALA A 849 -0.94 -21.80 20.92
N LEU A 850 -1.40 -20.93 21.82
CA LEU A 850 -2.36 -19.87 21.50
C LEU A 850 -1.74 -18.81 20.57
N THR A 851 -0.42 -18.65 20.61
CA THR A 851 0.33 -17.68 19.80
C THR A 851 0.72 -18.17 18.41
N TYR A 852 0.38 -19.42 18.04
CA TYR A 852 0.82 -20.04 16.79
C TYR A 852 0.40 -19.24 15.54
N ASP A 853 -0.88 -18.84 15.45
CA ASP A 853 -1.38 -18.15 14.26
C ASP A 853 -0.77 -16.75 14.11
N LEU A 854 -0.49 -16.06 15.22
CA LEU A 854 0.19 -14.76 15.19
C LEU A 854 1.66 -14.88 14.77
N SER A 855 2.32 -15.98 15.16
CA SER A 855 3.68 -16.34 14.76
C SER A 855 3.75 -16.61 13.24
N VAL A 856 2.87 -17.46 12.71
CA VAL A 856 2.75 -17.72 11.26
C VAL A 856 2.43 -16.45 10.46
N ALA A 857 1.69 -15.50 11.05
CA ALA A 857 1.38 -14.21 10.43
C ALA A 857 2.57 -13.23 10.42
N GLY A 858 3.74 -13.61 10.95
CA GLY A 858 4.93 -12.77 11.03
C GLY A 858 4.87 -11.73 12.16
N GLY A 859 4.03 -11.96 13.17
CA GLY A 859 4.03 -11.17 14.40
C GLY A 859 5.37 -11.27 15.12
N TYR A 860 5.72 -10.25 15.91
CA TYR A 860 6.94 -10.26 16.71
C TYR A 860 6.74 -9.51 18.02
N THR A 861 7.36 -10.01 19.07
CA THR A 861 7.36 -9.39 20.41
C THR A 861 8.70 -8.74 20.66
N TYR A 862 9.78 -9.43 20.28
CA TYR A 862 11.15 -8.96 20.37
C TYR A 862 11.56 -8.17 19.12
N ALA A 863 12.19 -7.01 19.33
CA ALA A 863 12.91 -6.34 18.26
C ALA A 863 14.13 -5.58 18.78
N SER A 864 15.30 -5.85 18.19
CA SER A 864 16.54 -5.14 18.45
C SER A 864 17.23 -4.81 17.13
N GLY A 865 17.41 -3.52 16.86
CA GLY A 865 17.90 -3.04 15.56
C GLY A 865 16.99 -3.48 14.40
N SER A 866 17.55 -4.26 13.46
CA SER A 866 16.81 -4.80 12.30
C SER A 866 16.28 -6.22 12.52
N PHE A 867 16.62 -6.86 13.64
CA PHE A 867 16.19 -8.22 13.94
C PHE A 867 14.85 -8.19 14.71
N GLN A 868 13.90 -9.01 14.27
CA GLN A 868 12.55 -9.13 14.82
C GLN A 868 12.18 -10.60 14.90
N SER A 869 11.56 -11.03 16.01
CA SER A 869 11.10 -12.41 16.19
C SER A 869 9.97 -12.49 17.21
N PHE A 870 9.09 -13.48 17.07
CA PHE A 870 8.14 -13.83 18.11
C PHE A 870 8.83 -14.75 19.11
N LEU A 871 9.09 -14.26 20.33
CA LEU A 871 9.82 -15.04 21.35
C LEU A 871 8.97 -15.34 22.60
N ASP A 872 7.90 -14.56 22.83
CA ASP A 872 7.05 -14.68 24.01
C ASP A 872 5.78 -15.47 23.67
N HIS A 873 5.60 -16.65 24.24
CA HIS A 873 4.49 -17.52 23.85
C HIS A 873 3.58 -17.86 25.03
N ILE A 874 2.33 -18.20 24.72
CA ILE A 874 1.35 -18.74 25.67
C ILE A 874 0.88 -20.09 25.11
N ILE A 875 1.13 -21.16 25.87
CA ILE A 875 0.74 -22.54 25.55
C ILE A 875 -0.13 -23.05 26.71
N VAL A 876 -1.33 -23.53 26.41
CA VAL A 876 -2.27 -24.01 27.41
C VAL A 876 -2.50 -25.52 27.32
N SER A 877 -2.88 -26.16 28.42
CA SER A 877 -3.38 -27.53 28.36
C SER A 877 -4.76 -27.59 27.69
N LYS A 878 -5.08 -28.76 27.14
CA LYS A 878 -6.33 -29.02 26.42
C LYS A 878 -7.58 -28.62 27.23
N SER A 879 -7.57 -28.80 28.55
CA SER A 879 -8.72 -28.49 29.41
C SER A 879 -9.03 -27.00 29.52
N LEU A 880 -8.06 -26.12 29.20
CA LEU A 880 -8.27 -24.66 29.14
C LEU A 880 -8.60 -24.16 27.73
N VAL A 881 -8.57 -25.01 26.71
CA VAL A 881 -8.87 -24.59 25.33
C VAL A 881 -10.34 -24.18 25.19
N ASP A 882 -11.26 -24.86 25.89
CA ASP A 882 -12.69 -24.55 25.84
C ASP A 882 -13.03 -23.25 26.62
N GLU A 883 -12.19 -22.87 27.59
CA GLU A 883 -12.32 -21.63 28.38
C GLU A 883 -11.61 -20.43 27.72
N TYR A 884 -10.72 -20.69 26.76
CA TYR A 884 -10.04 -19.64 26.00
C TYR A 884 -11.03 -18.94 25.05
N ILE A 885 -11.07 -17.61 25.12
CA ILE A 885 -11.88 -16.83 24.19
C ILE A 885 -11.12 -16.79 22.86
N GLU A 886 -11.68 -17.42 21.84
CA GLU A 886 -11.10 -17.44 20.49
C GLU A 886 -10.81 -16.02 19.99
N GLU A 887 -9.68 -15.85 19.27
CA GLU A 887 -9.15 -14.57 18.79
C GLU A 887 -8.74 -13.55 19.89
N SER A 888 -8.78 -13.92 21.17
CA SER A 888 -8.36 -13.02 22.26
C SER A 888 -6.85 -12.93 22.46
N ILE A 889 -6.06 -13.70 21.71
CA ILE A 889 -4.61 -13.61 21.76
C ILE A 889 -4.16 -12.32 21.09
N ALA A 890 -3.34 -11.52 21.77
CA ALA A 890 -2.89 -10.23 21.25
C ALA A 890 -1.43 -9.93 21.58
N ILE A 891 -0.74 -9.31 20.62
CA ILE A 891 0.50 -8.55 20.89
C ILE A 891 0.06 -7.14 21.26
N GLU A 892 0.48 -6.67 22.44
CA GLU A 892 -0.04 -5.42 23.05
C GLU A 892 0.62 -4.16 22.46
N ASN A 893 0.58 -4.05 21.12
CA ASN A 893 1.22 -3.00 20.32
C ASN A 893 0.71 -1.58 20.65
N GLN A 894 -0.45 -1.43 21.28
CA GLN A 894 -0.90 -0.12 21.76
C GLN A 894 0.10 0.53 22.74
N LEU A 895 0.93 -0.27 23.42
CA LEU A 895 1.97 0.26 24.30
C LEU A 895 3.06 1.01 23.53
N LEU A 896 3.36 0.61 22.28
CA LEU A 896 4.32 1.30 21.41
C LEU A 896 3.85 2.73 21.05
N SER A 897 2.53 2.91 20.89
CA SER A 897 1.92 4.21 20.64
C SER A 897 1.75 5.03 21.92
N LEU A 898 1.54 4.37 23.06
CA LEU A 898 1.27 5.02 24.35
C LEU A 898 2.53 5.49 25.08
N ILE A 899 3.65 4.78 24.90
CA ILE A 899 4.92 5.04 25.58
C ILE A 899 5.95 5.47 24.53
N PRO A 900 6.38 6.75 24.54
CA PRO A 900 7.38 7.24 23.60
C PRO A 900 8.67 6.42 23.67
N ASN A 901 9.15 5.99 22.50
CA ASN A 901 10.39 5.24 22.35
C ASN A 901 10.44 3.94 23.19
N TYR A 902 9.29 3.28 23.38
CA TYR A 902 9.11 2.10 24.24
C TYR A 902 10.26 1.09 24.20
N ARG A 903 10.72 0.71 22.99
CA ARG A 903 11.77 -0.31 22.79
C ARG A 903 13.16 0.06 23.31
N ASN A 904 13.39 1.32 23.64
CA ASN A 904 14.66 1.79 24.21
C ASN A 904 14.47 2.36 25.63
N THR A 905 13.23 2.57 26.08
CA THR A 905 12.93 3.23 27.37
C THR A 905 12.15 2.35 28.32
N THR A 906 11.75 1.14 27.90
CA THR A 906 10.88 0.24 28.67
C THR A 906 11.31 -1.22 28.53
N SER A 907 11.20 -1.79 27.34
CA SER A 907 11.60 -3.16 27.02
C SER A 907 11.68 -3.34 25.50
N ASP A 908 12.69 -4.06 25.03
CA ASP A 908 12.80 -4.57 23.66
C ASP A 908 11.77 -5.67 23.31
N HIS A 909 11.05 -6.18 24.31
CA HIS A 909 9.88 -7.07 24.19
C HIS A 909 8.54 -6.36 24.43
N VAL A 910 7.56 -6.64 23.56
CA VAL A 910 6.15 -6.23 23.74
C VAL A 910 5.36 -7.37 24.40
N PRO A 911 4.51 -7.10 25.41
CA PRO A 911 3.72 -8.13 26.07
C PRO A 911 2.76 -8.86 25.13
N VAL A 912 2.46 -10.10 25.49
CA VAL A 912 1.45 -10.93 24.83
C VAL A 912 0.39 -11.31 25.84
N SER A 913 -0.88 -11.19 25.45
CA SER A 913 -2.02 -11.47 26.33
C SER A 913 -2.97 -12.51 25.74
N ALA A 914 -3.66 -13.24 26.61
CA ALA A 914 -4.77 -14.12 26.29
C ALA A 914 -5.90 -13.92 27.30
N ARG A 915 -7.16 -14.07 26.85
CA ARG A 915 -8.35 -13.92 27.70
C ARG A 915 -9.11 -15.24 27.81
N PHE A 916 -9.58 -15.55 29.02
CA PHE A 916 -10.34 -16.75 29.33
C PHE A 916 -11.68 -16.38 29.96
N SER A 917 -12.75 -17.08 29.61
CA SER A 917 -14.07 -16.93 30.20
C SER A 917 -14.47 -18.25 30.82
N PHE A 918 -14.43 -18.34 32.15
CA PHE A 918 -14.81 -19.57 32.85
C PHE A 918 -16.30 -19.88 32.69
N GLY A 919 -16.60 -21.06 32.15
CA GLY A 919 -17.92 -21.66 32.19
C GLY A 919 -18.28 -22.05 33.63
N ALA A 920 -19.48 -21.69 34.08
CA ALA A 920 -19.99 -22.21 35.36
C ALA A 920 -20.09 -23.73 35.28
N THR A 921 -19.51 -24.46 36.24
CA THR A 921 -19.64 -25.92 36.32
C THR A 921 -21.13 -26.27 36.31
N PRO A 922 -21.62 -27.00 35.30
CA PRO A 922 -23.05 -27.17 35.16
C PRO A 922 -23.61 -27.94 36.34
N ALA A 923 -24.73 -27.46 36.87
CA ALA A 923 -25.22 -27.89 38.16
C ALA A 923 -26.60 -28.52 38.05
N VAL A 924 -26.83 -29.58 38.83
CA VAL A 924 -28.13 -30.24 38.95
C VAL A 924 -28.96 -29.65 40.09
N ALA A 925 -30.26 -29.47 39.86
CA ALA A 925 -31.26 -29.05 40.84
C ALA A 925 -32.60 -29.75 40.56
N PHE A 926 -33.47 -29.91 41.58
CA PHE A 926 -34.85 -30.35 41.32
C PHE A 926 -35.66 -29.25 40.63
N SER A 927 -36.43 -29.62 39.59
CA SER A 927 -37.27 -28.68 38.84
C SER A 927 -38.43 -28.12 39.66
N ALA A 928 -38.84 -28.82 40.71
CA ALA A 928 -39.87 -28.41 41.66
C ALA A 928 -39.49 -28.84 43.08
N PRO A 929 -39.90 -28.10 44.12
CA PRO A 929 -39.60 -28.45 45.50
C PRO A 929 -40.54 -29.52 46.11
N THR A 930 -41.74 -29.69 45.55
CA THR A 930 -42.73 -30.65 46.04
C THR A 930 -43.73 -31.06 44.98
N LEU A 931 -44.29 -32.27 45.13
CA LEU A 931 -45.44 -32.75 44.39
C LEU A 931 -46.41 -33.45 45.37
N THR A 932 -47.67 -33.56 45.00
CA THR A 932 -48.66 -34.40 45.69
C THR A 932 -49.21 -35.43 44.72
N ALA A 933 -49.29 -36.67 45.16
CA ALA A 933 -49.90 -37.78 44.43
C ALA A 933 -50.76 -38.63 45.37
N THR A 934 -51.67 -39.40 44.81
CA THR A 934 -52.63 -40.23 45.54
C THR A 934 -52.30 -41.70 45.29
N GLU A 935 -52.59 -42.57 46.25
CA GLU A 935 -52.48 -44.01 46.05
C GLU A 935 -53.32 -44.46 44.84
N GLY A 936 -52.80 -45.42 44.07
CA GLY A 936 -53.40 -45.86 42.82
C GLY A 936 -53.17 -44.92 41.62
N ASP A 937 -52.56 -43.75 41.81
CA ASP A 937 -52.10 -42.92 40.69
C ASP A 937 -50.98 -43.62 39.90
N ALA A 938 -50.83 -43.24 38.63
CA ALA A 938 -49.70 -43.68 37.82
C ALA A 938 -48.36 -43.22 38.45
N PRO A 939 -47.23 -43.91 38.17
CA PRO A 939 -45.92 -43.52 38.70
C PRO A 939 -45.60 -42.04 38.48
N VAL A 940 -45.09 -41.40 39.52
CA VAL A 940 -44.72 -39.99 39.53
C VAL A 940 -43.32 -39.80 38.96
N THR A 941 -43.18 -39.03 37.88
CA THR A 941 -41.87 -38.63 37.37
C THR A 941 -41.35 -37.41 38.14
N VAL A 942 -40.20 -37.55 38.79
CA VAL A 942 -39.49 -36.45 39.45
C VAL A 942 -38.35 -35.98 38.55
N THR A 943 -38.38 -34.72 38.14
CA THR A 943 -37.41 -34.13 37.21
C THR A 943 -36.39 -33.26 37.93
N MET A 944 -35.15 -33.34 37.46
CA MET A 944 -34.05 -32.47 37.80
C MET A 944 -33.55 -31.74 36.55
N ASP A 945 -33.28 -30.45 36.68
CA ASP A 945 -32.71 -29.61 35.63
C ASP A 945 -31.19 -29.57 35.75
N ILE A 946 -30.52 -29.61 34.59
CA ILE A 946 -29.07 -29.44 34.45
C ILE A 946 -28.83 -28.06 33.82
N SER A 947 -28.10 -27.18 34.51
CA SER A 947 -27.93 -25.79 34.08
C SER A 947 -27.22 -25.63 32.72
N ALA A 948 -26.46 -26.63 32.29
CA ALA A 948 -25.96 -26.77 30.93
C ALA A 948 -25.65 -28.25 30.59
N ALA A 949 -26.02 -28.67 29.39
CA ALA A 949 -25.85 -30.04 28.92
C ALA A 949 -24.37 -30.49 28.88
N GLN A 950 -24.06 -31.67 29.40
CA GLN A 950 -22.68 -32.17 29.53
C GLN A 950 -22.29 -33.15 28.42
N PRO A 951 -21.09 -33.07 27.82
CA PRO A 951 -20.69 -33.95 26.72
C PRO A 951 -20.46 -35.41 27.13
N LYS A 952 -20.41 -35.70 28.44
CA LYS A 952 -20.30 -37.04 29.00
C LYS A 952 -21.54 -37.37 29.82
N ALA A 953 -21.82 -38.65 29.96
CA ALA A 953 -22.84 -39.11 30.90
C ALA A 953 -22.35 -38.92 32.34
N HIS A 954 -23.27 -38.54 33.22
CA HIS A 954 -23.01 -38.31 34.64
C HIS A 954 -24.00 -39.11 35.49
N THR A 955 -23.74 -39.21 36.79
CA THR A 955 -24.66 -39.84 37.75
C THR A 955 -24.93 -38.89 38.91
N VAL A 956 -26.21 -38.72 39.23
CA VAL A 956 -26.70 -37.96 40.38
C VAL A 956 -27.12 -38.95 41.46
N TYR A 957 -26.54 -38.80 42.66
CA TYR A 957 -26.84 -39.65 43.80
C TYR A 957 -27.81 -38.92 44.74
N LEU A 958 -29.02 -39.47 44.85
CA LEU A 958 -30.08 -38.96 45.70
C LEU A 958 -30.17 -39.78 46.98
N THR A 959 -30.05 -39.13 48.13
CA THR A 959 -30.40 -39.75 49.40
C THR A 959 -31.90 -39.67 49.59
N VAL A 960 -32.53 -40.82 49.80
CA VAL A 960 -33.92 -40.93 50.20
C VAL A 960 -33.98 -40.76 51.71
N LYS A 961 -34.77 -39.80 52.16
CA LYS A 961 -35.07 -39.57 53.56
C LYS A 961 -36.56 -39.73 53.71
N ASP A 962 -36.95 -40.88 54.25
CA ASP A 962 -38.32 -41.13 54.69
C ASP A 962 -38.73 -39.96 55.61
N GLY A 963 -39.79 -39.25 55.25
CA GLY A 963 -40.44 -38.31 56.16
C GLY A 963 -41.01 -39.10 57.34
N ALA A 964 -41.50 -38.43 58.38
CA ALA A 964 -41.89 -39.10 59.62
C ALA A 964 -43.11 -40.07 59.52
N THR A 965 -43.56 -40.44 58.31
CA THR A 965 -44.75 -41.29 58.07
C THR A 965 -44.61 -42.32 56.94
N ALA A 966 -44.10 -42.00 55.74
CA ALA A 966 -43.94 -42.99 54.65
C ALA A 966 -42.73 -43.93 54.88
N THR A 967 -42.87 -45.19 54.49
CA THR A 967 -41.88 -46.27 54.56
C THR A 967 -41.67 -46.94 53.19
N ALA A 968 -40.74 -47.90 53.11
CA ALA A 968 -40.47 -48.65 51.88
C ALA A 968 -41.62 -49.60 51.45
N VAL A 969 -42.74 -49.61 52.18
CA VAL A 969 -43.98 -50.34 51.81
C VAL A 969 -44.87 -49.48 50.92
N ASP A 970 -44.80 -48.15 51.08
CA ASP A 970 -45.78 -47.20 50.56
C ASP A 970 -45.38 -46.64 49.18
N TYR A 971 -44.09 -46.80 48.83
CA TYR A 971 -43.57 -46.43 47.52
C TYR A 971 -42.37 -47.28 47.11
N THR A 972 -42.11 -47.30 45.79
CA THR A 972 -40.87 -47.81 45.21
C THR A 972 -40.30 -46.78 44.24
N THR A 973 -38.98 -46.81 44.02
CA THR A 973 -38.33 -45.93 43.06
C THR A 973 -37.75 -46.69 41.88
N ALA A 974 -37.70 -46.05 40.72
CA ALA A 974 -36.98 -46.52 39.54
C ALA A 974 -36.02 -45.41 39.08
N PRO A 975 -34.68 -45.58 39.22
CA PRO A 975 -33.97 -46.77 39.72
C PRO A 975 -34.24 -47.12 41.20
N VAL A 976 -34.14 -48.40 41.56
CA VAL A 976 -34.38 -48.89 42.92
C VAL A 976 -33.33 -48.34 43.88
N ALA A 977 -33.77 -47.79 45.02
CA ALA A 977 -32.88 -47.30 46.06
C ALA A 977 -32.10 -48.46 46.71
N ALA A 978 -30.78 -48.34 46.77
CA ALA A 978 -29.90 -49.26 47.51
C ALA A 978 -29.34 -48.53 48.74
N SER A 979 -29.60 -49.06 49.94
CA SER A 979 -29.21 -48.41 51.20
C SER A 979 -29.63 -46.93 51.30
N ASN A 980 -30.88 -46.64 50.91
CA ASN A 980 -31.47 -45.29 50.85
C ASN A 980 -30.80 -44.32 49.86
N VAL A 981 -30.11 -44.83 48.84
CA VAL A 981 -29.51 -44.01 47.77
C VAL A 981 -30.02 -44.45 46.40
N ILE A 982 -30.46 -43.48 45.58
CA ILE A 982 -30.81 -43.68 44.17
C ILE A 982 -29.70 -43.09 43.31
N ALA A 983 -29.25 -43.83 42.30
CA ALA A 983 -28.30 -43.37 41.31
C ALA A 983 -29.04 -43.09 39.99
N VAL A 984 -29.23 -41.81 39.65
CA VAL A 984 -29.92 -41.38 38.43
C VAL A 984 -28.88 -41.03 37.36
N GLU A 985 -28.97 -41.66 36.19
CA GLU A 985 -28.09 -41.36 35.06
C GLU A 985 -28.54 -40.08 34.33
N VAL A 986 -27.59 -39.21 34.04
CA VAL A 986 -27.74 -38.04 33.18
C VAL A 986 -27.04 -38.39 31.87
N PRO A 987 -27.76 -38.63 30.76
CA PRO A 987 -27.12 -38.93 29.48
C PRO A 987 -26.27 -37.76 28.98
N ALA A 988 -25.27 -38.06 28.14
CA ALA A 988 -24.52 -37.02 27.44
C ALA A 988 -25.45 -36.11 26.63
N TYR A 989 -25.21 -34.82 26.71
CA TYR A 989 -25.94 -33.71 26.11
C TYR A 989 -27.38 -33.53 26.61
N ALA A 990 -27.79 -34.23 27.67
CA ALA A 990 -29.10 -34.02 28.29
C ALA A 990 -29.09 -32.76 29.17
N SER A 991 -30.18 -31.98 29.11
CA SER A 991 -30.42 -30.82 29.97
C SER A 991 -31.30 -31.14 31.18
N THR A 992 -31.79 -32.37 31.29
CA THR A 992 -32.61 -32.86 32.40
C THR A 992 -32.28 -34.31 32.71
N ALA A 993 -32.59 -34.74 33.93
CA ALA A 993 -32.61 -36.14 34.33
C ALA A 993 -33.81 -36.39 35.24
N SER A 994 -34.31 -37.62 35.29
CA SER A 994 -35.51 -37.97 36.05
C SER A 994 -35.43 -39.36 36.62
N PHE A 995 -36.18 -39.58 37.70
CA PHE A 995 -36.47 -40.91 38.24
C PHE A 995 -37.97 -41.00 38.52
N GLU A 996 -38.48 -42.23 38.60
CA GLU A 996 -39.89 -42.46 38.89
C GLU A 996 -40.09 -42.92 40.34
N VAL A 997 -41.20 -42.50 40.93
CA VAL A 997 -41.69 -42.96 42.22
C VAL A 997 -43.06 -43.60 41.99
N SER A 998 -43.14 -44.91 42.15
CA SER A 998 -44.41 -45.65 42.11
C SER A 998 -44.98 -45.74 43.51
N ILE A 999 -46.23 -45.34 43.69
CA ILE A 999 -46.92 -45.35 44.98
C ILE A 999 -47.66 -46.68 45.10
N ALA A 1000 -47.55 -47.34 46.25
CA ALA A 1000 -48.30 -48.56 46.52
C ALA A 1000 -49.78 -48.18 46.77
N ASP A 1001 -50.69 -48.94 46.16
CA ASP A 1001 -52.14 -48.84 46.41
C ASP A 1001 -52.51 -50.00 47.33
N ASP A 1002 -52.82 -49.72 48.59
CA ASP A 1002 -53.14 -50.77 49.55
C ASP A 1002 -54.63 -50.78 49.97
N LYS A 1003 -54.95 -51.12 51.21
CA LYS A 1003 -56.33 -51.16 51.74
C LYS A 1003 -56.43 -50.51 53.12
N LEU A 1004 -55.35 -49.89 53.59
CA LEU A 1004 -55.21 -49.31 54.90
C LEU A 1004 -55.62 -47.86 54.82
N THR A 1005 -56.38 -47.39 55.82
CA THR A 1005 -56.65 -45.96 55.92
C THR A 1005 -55.50 -45.28 56.66
N GLU A 1006 -54.79 -44.40 55.97
CA GLU A 1006 -53.54 -43.80 56.40
C GLU A 1006 -53.58 -42.25 56.35
N PRO A 1007 -52.86 -41.54 57.24
CA PRO A 1007 -52.71 -40.10 57.10
C PRO A 1007 -51.81 -39.77 55.90
N THR A 1008 -51.93 -38.56 55.32
CA THR A 1008 -51.03 -38.12 54.24
C THR A 1008 -49.56 -38.32 54.63
N GLU A 1009 -48.87 -39.11 53.82
CA GLU A 1009 -47.49 -39.48 54.03
C GLU A 1009 -46.51 -38.60 53.24
N GLN A 1010 -45.24 -38.64 53.62
CA GLN A 1010 -44.21 -37.85 52.93
C GLN A 1010 -42.90 -38.62 52.79
N VAL A 1011 -42.34 -38.59 51.58
CA VAL A 1011 -40.97 -39.00 51.29
C VAL A 1011 -40.19 -37.83 50.71
N SER A 1012 -38.96 -37.62 51.19
CA SER A 1012 -38.07 -36.57 50.70
C SER A 1012 -36.83 -37.16 50.01
N PHE A 1013 -36.41 -36.52 48.93
CA PHE A 1013 -35.21 -36.86 48.16
C PHE A 1013 -34.23 -35.69 48.21
N TYR A 1014 -32.96 -35.98 48.46
CA TYR A 1014 -31.90 -34.97 48.57
C TYR A 1014 -30.74 -35.28 47.63
N ILE A 1015 -30.34 -34.31 46.80
CA ILE A 1015 -29.13 -34.44 45.96
C ILE A 1015 -27.91 -34.39 46.88
N ASN A 1016 -27.28 -35.55 47.09
CA ASN A 1016 -26.21 -35.72 48.08
C ASN A 1016 -24.82 -35.73 47.43
N ASN A 1017 -24.73 -36.26 46.21
CA ASN A 1017 -23.46 -36.32 45.48
C ASN A 1017 -23.69 -36.41 43.95
N VAL A 1018 -22.66 -36.13 43.18
CA VAL A 1018 -22.64 -36.20 41.71
C VAL A 1018 -21.28 -36.71 41.23
N THR A 1019 -21.21 -37.30 40.04
CA THR A 1019 -19.94 -37.65 39.38
C THR A 1019 -19.13 -36.40 39.02
N THR A 1020 -17.80 -36.53 38.83
CA THR A 1020 -16.89 -35.44 38.44
C THR A 1020 -17.42 -34.65 37.24
N ASP A 1021 -17.17 -33.33 37.23
CA ASP A 1021 -17.54 -32.37 36.18
C ASP A 1021 -19.03 -31.93 36.14
N LEU A 1022 -19.88 -32.48 37.01
CA LEU A 1022 -21.22 -31.95 37.31
C LEU A 1022 -21.23 -31.39 38.74
N GLY A 1023 -21.80 -30.19 38.93
CA GLY A 1023 -21.96 -29.53 40.22
C GLY A 1023 -23.34 -29.78 40.85
N MET A 1024 -23.51 -29.42 42.12
CA MET A 1024 -24.82 -29.35 42.77
C MET A 1024 -25.24 -27.89 42.94
N ALA A 1025 -26.42 -27.52 42.47
CA ALA A 1025 -26.89 -26.13 42.54
C ALA A 1025 -26.94 -25.63 43.99
N ALA A 1026 -26.72 -24.34 44.24
CA ALA A 1026 -26.73 -23.80 45.61
C ALA A 1026 -28.10 -23.89 46.31
N ALA A 1027 -29.20 -23.98 45.54
CA ALA A 1027 -30.58 -24.09 46.01
C ALA A 1027 -31.30 -25.27 45.33
N ALA A 1028 -32.54 -25.58 45.77
CA ALA A 1028 -33.38 -26.65 45.19
C ALA A 1028 -32.74 -28.05 45.20
N ARG A 1029 -32.00 -28.38 46.27
CA ARG A 1029 -31.38 -29.70 46.48
C ARG A 1029 -32.31 -30.75 47.10
N SER A 1030 -33.52 -30.37 47.48
CA SER A 1030 -34.51 -31.23 48.12
C SER A 1030 -35.83 -31.22 47.38
N PHE A 1031 -36.43 -32.39 47.21
CA PHE A 1031 -37.79 -32.58 46.70
C PHE A 1031 -38.60 -33.42 47.70
N THR A 1032 -39.84 -33.03 47.98
CA THR A 1032 -40.76 -33.79 48.84
C THR A 1032 -42.00 -34.23 48.06
N LEU A 1033 -42.26 -35.54 48.03
CA LEU A 1033 -43.50 -36.10 47.55
C LEU A 1033 -44.45 -36.32 48.73
N ALA A 1034 -45.63 -35.70 48.68
CA ALA A 1034 -46.73 -35.98 49.59
C ALA A 1034 -47.65 -37.04 48.97
N ILE A 1035 -47.87 -38.14 49.68
CA ILE A 1035 -48.70 -39.27 49.26
C ILE A 1035 -50.03 -39.19 50.00
N ARG A 1036 -51.14 -39.17 49.27
CA ARG A 1036 -52.49 -39.19 49.84
C ARG A 1036 -53.06 -40.59 49.73
N ASP A 1037 -53.54 -41.09 50.85
CA ASP A 1037 -54.35 -42.30 50.90
C ASP A 1037 -55.63 -42.15 50.04
N ASN A 1038 -55.96 -43.21 49.29
CA ASN A 1038 -57.17 -43.30 48.47
C ASN A 1038 -58.28 -44.15 49.13
N ASP A 1039 -57.97 -44.78 50.26
CA ASP A 1039 -58.88 -45.63 51.02
C ASP A 1039 -59.69 -44.83 52.01
N PHE A 1040 -60.97 -45.19 52.10
CA PHE A 1040 -61.90 -44.58 53.04
C PHE A 1040 -62.44 -45.66 53.98
N PRO A 1041 -62.57 -45.38 55.29
CA PRO A 1041 -63.07 -46.36 56.23
C PRO A 1041 -64.49 -46.81 55.83
N VAL A 1042 -64.68 -48.12 55.74
CA VAL A 1042 -66.00 -48.74 55.49
C VAL A 1042 -66.84 -48.64 56.76
N GLY A 1043 -67.44 -47.47 56.99
CA GLY A 1043 -68.25 -47.21 58.18
C GLY A 1043 -68.71 -45.78 58.25
N ILE A 1044 -69.94 -45.59 58.75
CA ILE A 1044 -70.64 -44.31 58.87
C ILE A 1044 -69.68 -43.21 59.35
N ALA A 1045 -69.34 -42.29 58.45
CA ALA A 1045 -68.60 -41.10 58.80
C ALA A 1045 -69.47 -40.22 59.71
N ASN A 1046 -68.97 -39.93 60.92
CA ASN A 1046 -69.42 -38.82 61.73
C ASN A 1046 -68.95 -37.52 61.06
N GLY A 1047 -69.60 -37.13 59.96
CA GLY A 1047 -69.39 -35.86 59.27
C GLY A 1047 -70.65 -35.01 59.37
N GLN A 1048 -70.56 -33.87 60.05
CA GLN A 1048 -71.67 -32.96 60.36
C GLN A 1048 -72.18 -32.12 59.19
N ASP A 1049 -71.68 -32.27 57.96
CA ASP A 1049 -72.00 -31.37 56.86
C ASP A 1049 -72.44 -32.14 55.61
N LEU A 1050 -73.77 -32.25 55.42
CA LEU A 1050 -74.55 -32.42 54.17
C LEU A 1050 -75.74 -33.36 54.39
N ALA A 1051 -76.91 -32.77 54.67
CA ALA A 1051 -78.16 -33.49 54.89
C ALA A 1051 -79.23 -33.04 53.88
N PHE A 1052 -79.90 -33.99 53.20
CA PHE A 1052 -81.13 -33.70 52.46
C PHE A 1052 -82.21 -33.16 53.42
N ARG A 1053 -82.75 -31.96 53.16
CA ARG A 1053 -83.80 -31.33 53.99
C ARG A 1053 -85.13 -31.28 53.24
N LEU A 1054 -86.16 -31.91 53.80
CA LEU A 1054 -87.49 -32.01 53.16
C LEU A 1054 -88.53 -30.99 53.70
N TYR A 1055 -89.36 -30.37 52.84
CA TYR A 1055 -90.36 -29.32 53.18
C TYR A 1055 -91.58 -29.27 52.21
N PRO A 1056 -92.85 -28.91 52.62
CA PRO A 1056 -93.34 -28.57 53.97
C PRO A 1056 -93.92 -29.77 54.76
N ASN A 1057 -93.74 -29.70 56.09
CA ASN A 1057 -94.11 -30.62 57.20
C ASN A 1057 -95.43 -31.45 57.02
N PRO A 1058 -95.58 -32.73 57.48
CA PRO A 1058 -95.35 -33.17 58.87
C PRO A 1058 -94.77 -34.60 59.02
N THR A 1059 -93.51 -34.71 59.43
CA THR A 1059 -92.96 -35.96 59.98
C THR A 1059 -92.56 -35.69 61.41
N GLN A 1060 -93.25 -36.27 62.40
CA GLN A 1060 -92.80 -36.15 63.79
C GLN A 1060 -91.50 -36.93 63.98
N GLY A 1061 -90.37 -36.21 64.01
CA GLY A 1061 -89.06 -36.72 64.42
C GLY A 1061 -87.98 -36.54 63.35
N ALA A 1062 -87.16 -35.48 63.52
CA ALA A 1062 -85.94 -35.14 62.80
C ALA A 1062 -86.03 -35.05 61.25
N VAL A 1063 -85.22 -34.16 60.68
CA VAL A 1063 -84.94 -34.14 59.23
C VAL A 1063 -84.57 -35.57 58.79
N VAL A 1064 -85.11 -36.06 57.65
CA VAL A 1064 -84.64 -37.33 57.06
C VAL A 1064 -83.22 -37.07 56.55
N ASN A 1065 -82.24 -37.31 57.42
CA ASN A 1065 -80.83 -37.18 57.07
C ASN A 1065 -80.39 -38.47 56.38
N ILE A 1066 -80.14 -38.36 55.08
CA ILE A 1066 -79.31 -39.34 54.38
C ILE A 1066 -77.91 -38.76 54.39
N SER A 1067 -77.03 -39.32 55.22
CA SER A 1067 -75.61 -38.99 55.17
C SER A 1067 -75.02 -39.66 53.93
N LEU A 1068 -74.57 -38.83 53.00
CA LEU A 1068 -73.86 -39.28 51.81
C LEU A 1068 -72.37 -38.95 51.95
N PRO A 1069 -71.47 -39.75 51.35
CA PRO A 1069 -70.05 -39.39 51.27
C PRO A 1069 -69.85 -38.00 50.64
N ALA A 1070 -68.78 -37.31 51.04
CA ALA A 1070 -68.49 -35.96 50.57
C ALA A 1070 -68.37 -35.90 49.03
N GLU A 1071 -67.88 -36.97 48.39
CA GLU A 1071 -67.79 -37.06 46.92
C GLU A 1071 -69.16 -36.96 46.22
N VAL A 1072 -70.26 -37.36 46.86
CA VAL A 1072 -71.60 -37.31 46.25
C VAL A 1072 -72.11 -35.86 46.12
N SER A 1073 -71.58 -34.93 46.92
CA SER A 1073 -72.00 -33.53 46.92
C SER A 1073 -71.50 -32.71 45.73
N VAL A 1074 -70.47 -33.20 45.03
CA VAL A 1074 -69.85 -32.55 43.86
C VAL A 1074 -70.21 -33.23 42.54
N MET A 1075 -71.09 -34.26 42.56
CA MET A 1075 -71.53 -34.94 41.34
C MET A 1075 -72.57 -34.12 40.56
N GLU A 1076 -72.38 -34.03 39.25
CA GLU A 1076 -73.30 -33.32 38.35
C GLU A 1076 -74.59 -34.11 38.06
N GLU A 1077 -74.55 -35.44 38.13
CA GLU A 1077 -75.71 -36.32 37.98
C GLU A 1077 -75.76 -37.44 39.03
N MET A 1078 -76.94 -37.62 39.64
CA MET A 1078 -77.30 -38.74 40.50
C MET A 1078 -78.76 -39.15 40.28
N THR A 1079 -79.10 -40.40 40.61
CA THR A 1079 -80.49 -40.90 40.55
C THR A 1079 -81.02 -41.19 41.95
N LEU A 1080 -82.22 -40.68 42.24
CA LEU A 1080 -82.95 -40.94 43.47
C LEU A 1080 -84.29 -41.59 43.16
N GLU A 1081 -84.58 -42.70 43.83
CA GLU A 1081 -85.86 -43.38 43.75
C GLU A 1081 -86.66 -43.23 45.05
N LEU A 1082 -87.95 -42.93 44.93
CA LEU A 1082 -88.90 -43.02 46.04
C LEU A 1082 -89.76 -44.27 45.86
N ARG A 1083 -89.79 -45.13 46.88
CA ARG A 1083 -90.55 -46.39 46.88
C ARG A 1083 -91.55 -46.44 48.03
N SER A 1084 -92.70 -47.09 47.83
CA SER A 1084 -93.67 -47.36 48.89
C SER A 1084 -93.18 -48.46 49.84
N ALA A 1085 -93.86 -48.62 51.00
CA ALA A 1085 -93.50 -49.64 52.00
C ALA A 1085 -93.48 -51.09 51.49
N ASN A 1086 -94.19 -51.40 50.40
CA ASN A 1086 -94.20 -52.71 49.73
C ASN A 1086 -93.18 -52.81 48.58
N GLY A 1087 -92.29 -51.83 48.41
CA GLY A 1087 -91.17 -51.86 47.45
C GLY A 1087 -91.48 -51.35 46.03
N THR A 1088 -92.74 -50.99 45.74
CA THR A 1088 -93.14 -50.43 44.45
C THR A 1088 -92.50 -49.05 44.23
N LYS A 1089 -91.87 -48.85 43.06
CA LYS A 1089 -91.31 -47.55 42.69
C LYS A 1089 -92.41 -46.54 42.40
N MET A 1090 -92.40 -45.43 43.13
CA MET A 1090 -93.38 -44.35 43.03
C MET A 1090 -92.86 -43.24 42.12
N TYR A 1091 -91.61 -42.83 42.31
CA TYR A 1091 -90.95 -41.80 41.52
C TYR A 1091 -89.47 -42.11 41.34
N GLU A 1092 -88.89 -41.64 40.24
CA GLU A 1092 -87.46 -41.63 39.95
C GLU A 1092 -87.09 -40.20 39.54
N LEU A 1093 -86.04 -39.66 40.17
CA LEU A 1093 -85.58 -38.29 40.02
C LEU A 1093 -84.11 -38.30 39.65
N SER A 1094 -83.70 -37.42 38.74
CA SER A 1094 -82.30 -37.33 38.29
C SER A 1094 -81.82 -35.88 38.20
N GLY A 1095 -80.52 -35.68 38.39
CA GLY A 1095 -79.83 -34.39 38.35
C GLY A 1095 -78.80 -34.28 39.47
N ASN A 1096 -78.20 -33.10 39.69
CA ASN A 1096 -77.30 -32.88 40.83
C ASN A 1096 -78.04 -32.86 42.18
N LEU A 1097 -77.29 -32.89 43.28
CA LEU A 1097 -77.82 -33.00 44.65
C LEU A 1097 -78.91 -31.97 44.97
N SER A 1098 -78.69 -30.71 44.62
CA SER A 1098 -79.62 -29.61 44.88
C SER A 1098 -80.93 -29.74 44.07
N SER A 1099 -80.80 -30.10 42.79
CA SER A 1099 -81.92 -30.31 41.87
C SER A 1099 -82.81 -31.47 42.32
N VAL A 1100 -82.20 -32.62 42.65
CA VAL A 1100 -82.93 -33.81 43.09
C VAL A 1100 -83.62 -33.56 44.44
N GLN A 1101 -83.01 -32.79 45.34
CA GLN A 1101 -83.64 -32.39 46.60
C GLN A 1101 -84.89 -31.53 46.39
N GLN A 1102 -84.83 -30.56 45.48
CA GLN A 1102 -85.98 -29.71 45.16
C GLN A 1102 -87.13 -30.53 44.55
N GLN A 1103 -86.82 -31.38 43.58
CA GLN A 1103 -87.80 -32.25 42.94
C GLN A 1103 -88.44 -33.21 43.94
N LEU A 1104 -87.65 -33.79 44.86
CA LEU A 1104 -88.17 -34.68 45.90
C LEU A 1104 -89.15 -33.95 46.82
N ASN A 1105 -88.86 -32.71 47.20
CA ASN A 1105 -89.74 -31.88 48.01
C ASN A 1105 -91.11 -31.64 47.37
N GLU A 1106 -91.14 -31.33 46.08
CA GLU A 1106 -92.38 -31.13 45.33
C GLU A 1106 -93.23 -32.41 45.28
N LYS A 1107 -92.59 -33.57 45.06
CA LYS A 1107 -93.30 -34.87 45.02
C LYS A 1107 -93.77 -35.33 46.40
N VAL A 1108 -92.97 -35.07 47.43
CA VAL A 1108 -93.29 -35.41 48.82
C VAL A 1108 -94.47 -34.60 49.35
N ALA A 1109 -94.90 -33.51 48.71
CA ALA A 1109 -96.15 -32.80 49.03
C ALA A 1109 -97.43 -33.52 48.51
N GLY A 1110 -97.35 -34.41 47.51
CA GLY A 1110 -98.50 -35.08 46.87
C GLY A 1110 -98.81 -36.54 47.27
N LEU A 1111 -97.92 -37.20 48.01
CA LEU A 1111 -98.09 -38.55 48.59
C LEU A 1111 -99.26 -38.67 49.59
N ARG A 1112 -99.81 -39.89 49.75
CA ARG A 1112 -100.75 -40.21 50.83
C ARG A 1112 -100.00 -40.55 52.12
N ASN A 1113 -100.68 -40.48 53.26
CA ASN A 1113 -100.11 -40.80 54.57
C ASN A 1113 -99.70 -42.30 54.59
N GLY A 1114 -98.45 -42.58 54.98
CA GLY A 1114 -97.83 -43.90 54.89
C GLY A 1114 -96.30 -43.86 54.98
N MET A 1115 -95.69 -45.05 54.99
CA MET A 1115 -94.24 -45.22 55.01
C MET A 1115 -93.69 -45.40 53.58
N TYR A 1116 -92.56 -44.75 53.32
CA TYR A 1116 -91.82 -44.75 52.06
C TYR A 1116 -90.32 -44.93 52.31
N TYR A 1117 -89.59 -45.32 51.28
CA TYR A 1117 -88.13 -45.39 51.30
C TYR A 1117 -87.56 -44.50 50.20
N VAL A 1118 -86.58 -43.68 50.57
CA VAL A 1118 -85.78 -42.85 49.68
C VAL A 1118 -84.47 -43.58 49.44
N GLN A 1119 -84.16 -43.86 48.17
CA GLN A 1119 -82.94 -44.57 47.76
C GLN A 1119 -82.15 -43.69 46.80
N VAL A 1120 -80.87 -43.48 47.08
CA VAL A 1120 -79.91 -42.79 46.23
C VAL A 1120 -78.99 -43.83 45.61
N LEU A 1121 -78.96 -43.89 44.28
CA LEU A 1121 -78.13 -44.81 43.51
C LEU A 1121 -76.99 -44.03 42.86
N VAL A 1122 -75.76 -44.35 43.25
CA VAL A 1122 -74.55 -43.69 42.75
C VAL A 1122 -73.47 -44.74 42.55
N GLN A 1123 -72.92 -44.82 41.33
CA GLN A 1123 -71.81 -45.72 40.96
C GLN A 1123 -71.99 -47.17 41.43
N GLY A 1124 -73.21 -47.73 41.28
CA GLY A 1124 -73.52 -49.11 41.65
C GLY A 1124 -73.74 -49.36 43.15
N LYS A 1125 -73.66 -48.33 44.01
CA LYS A 1125 -73.96 -48.37 45.44
C LYS A 1125 -75.34 -47.75 45.71
N VAL A 1126 -76.05 -48.27 46.73
CA VAL A 1126 -77.40 -47.81 47.12
C VAL A 1126 -77.37 -47.29 48.56
N TYR A 1127 -77.72 -46.02 48.74
CA TYR A 1127 -77.90 -45.40 50.05
C TYR A 1127 -79.40 -45.21 50.31
N GLN A 1128 -79.91 -45.68 51.46
CA GLN A 1128 -81.35 -45.69 51.71
C GLN A 1128 -81.71 -45.07 53.06
N ALA A 1129 -82.79 -44.29 53.09
CA ALA A 1129 -83.43 -43.88 54.33
C ALA A 1129 -84.95 -44.04 54.28
N LYS A 1130 -85.53 -44.14 55.48
CA LYS A 1130 -86.98 -44.27 55.67
C LYS A 1130 -87.60 -42.88 55.78
N LEU A 1131 -88.69 -42.66 55.04
CA LEU A 1131 -89.54 -41.49 55.09
C LEU A 1131 -90.93 -41.90 55.57
N VAL A 1132 -91.47 -41.27 56.61
CA VAL A 1132 -92.83 -41.55 57.11
C VAL A 1132 -93.66 -40.30 56.93
N ARG A 1133 -94.66 -40.33 56.05
CA ARG A 1133 -95.59 -39.21 55.84
C ARG A 1133 -96.86 -39.44 56.64
N ASN A 1134 -97.24 -38.52 57.52
CA ASN A 1134 -98.42 -38.65 58.39
C ASN A 1134 -99.66 -37.97 57.86
#